data_AF-A0A8H7B2C9-F1
#
_entry.id   AF-A0A8H7B2C9-F1
#
_cell.length_a   1.000
_cell.length_b   1.000
_cell.length_c   1.000
_cell.angle_alpha   90.00
_cell.angle_beta   90.00
_cell.angle_gamma   90.00
#
_symmetry.space_group_name_H-M   'P 1'
#
loop_
_entity.id
_entity.type
_entity.pdbx_description
1 polymer ?
#
loop_
_entity_poly.entity_id
_entity_poly.type
_entity_poly.pdbx_seq_one_letter_code
_entity_poly.pdbx_strand_id
1 'polypeptide(L)'
;MAQRPVFWQKRVLVPFWIVRICIMILIIAAYGYSLRTVDELKDVIQPSTGSVVVFMLFIVIVLLIDILAIIMFLGDKLKPGTFLTMNCFQTGFWTGVLIMDFVAIGQGASSVGIGFSIFVFLTFLGLLIYAIVGYRRAKKEAQRGQYAPAHNPLAAAAAAQSSPYNSVPEYQQNTAYHSQTQPDMHNQYLPPYQSGAATDYYQQPVKPAHIVSGLSVEHIRFIFILPVRMRSFLLLAAAVPFAQAVRIVQSNDDGWSEANIRTFFDVLNSAGHEVVLSGPAENQSGRGSSDEPPKTVDSDGCIHASCPGGSPPTGANATDPRLNYVNSFPVTSIKQGIDVTAPKLWNGAKPELALTGPNVGSNVAVQVPFSGTVGAATYAAKTAQIPAIAFSGQSGDPTAWNAPTPFHSKIYADLALNVTTTIINSGKPYLPANTYLNVNFPSVSETKCSDPSQFKYIFTRINTGLLSARDADWCGSTRLPWEADVILIRGSDCYVTISPGDANDKTTINDAAKRDDGDGKASRMKSYESHFDHTLPLNQPIILRLDGHGFSRFTSHFARPFDERIHTAMISACADLLHFFPRATVAYTQSDEITLIFPEGVQIFNERVQKLCSLSASYCSVRFNKHLAEALDKMPEPAVKGNVEKVLGIAHFDARFFPVPSVEEALNNLIWRCRNDAVRNAVSAFARTMYSTKEMNGKKTRELVEMMLEEKGVKFEEAVPKWAIEGCLLKREQHEHEGVNPRTGEVEKTFRTRPRVE
;
A
#
# COMPACT_ATOMS: atom_id res chain seq x y z
N MET A 1 32.73 -32.54 21.58
CA MET A 1 32.34 -33.49 20.49
C MET A 1 32.85 -32.94 19.16
N ALA A 2 33.21 -33.78 18.19
CA ALA A 2 33.57 -33.28 16.85
C ALA A 2 32.32 -32.68 16.17
N GLN A 3 32.37 -31.41 15.78
CA GLN A 3 31.27 -30.77 15.05
C GLN A 3 31.08 -31.48 13.70
N ARG A 4 29.85 -31.95 13.44
CA ARG A 4 29.50 -32.54 12.14
C ARG A 4 29.47 -31.44 11.07
N PRO A 5 29.93 -31.71 9.84
CA PRO A 5 29.85 -30.73 8.75
C PRO A 5 28.39 -30.34 8.48
N VAL A 6 28.11 -29.03 8.54
CA VAL A 6 26.79 -28.46 8.31
C VAL A 6 26.55 -28.34 6.81
N PHE A 7 26.00 -29.39 6.20
CA PHE A 7 25.73 -29.46 4.76
C PHE A 7 24.69 -28.45 4.25
N TRP A 8 23.87 -27.89 5.12
CA TRP A 8 22.63 -27.20 4.78
C TRP A 8 22.53 -25.81 5.42
N GLN A 9 22.16 -24.80 4.65
CA GLN A 9 22.01 -23.42 5.13
C GLN A 9 20.55 -23.10 5.46
N LYS A 10 20.27 -22.82 6.74
CA LYS A 10 18.96 -22.36 7.24
C LYS A 10 18.38 -21.21 6.41
N ARG A 11 19.24 -20.25 6.01
CA ARG A 11 18.87 -19.07 5.20
C ARG A 11 18.36 -19.41 3.79
N VAL A 12 18.65 -20.61 3.27
CA VAL A 12 18.18 -21.07 1.96
C VAL A 12 16.97 -21.99 2.12
N LEU A 13 17.05 -22.99 3.02
CA LEU A 13 15.97 -23.98 3.15
C LEU A 13 14.67 -23.39 3.71
N VAL A 14 14.74 -22.52 4.72
CA VAL A 14 13.55 -22.02 5.41
C VAL A 14 12.63 -21.18 4.51
N PRO A 15 13.12 -20.21 3.71
CA PRO A 15 12.26 -19.48 2.77
C PRO A 15 11.56 -20.38 1.74
N PHE A 16 12.28 -21.34 1.14
CA PHE A 16 11.70 -22.26 0.17
C PHE A 16 10.59 -23.13 0.78
N TRP A 17 10.79 -23.65 2.00
CA TRP A 17 9.76 -24.43 2.69
C TRP A 17 8.55 -23.60 3.08
N ILE A 18 8.72 -22.35 3.55
CA ILE A 18 7.60 -21.46 3.87
C ILE A 18 6.75 -21.21 2.62
N VAL A 19 7.39 -20.86 1.49
CA VAL A 19 6.70 -20.62 0.21
C VAL A 19 5.96 -21.88 -0.24
N ARG A 20 6.61 -23.04 -0.28
CA ARG A 20 5.98 -24.32 -0.68
C ARG A 20 4.79 -24.68 0.22
N ILE A 21 4.93 -24.59 1.54
CA ILE A 21 3.85 -24.93 2.48
C ILE A 21 2.65 -24.02 2.29
N CYS A 22 2.87 -22.71 2.13
CA CYS A 22 1.78 -21.76 1.86
C CYS A 22 1.05 -22.08 0.54
N ILE A 23 1.79 -22.40 -0.52
CA ILE A 23 1.21 -22.80 -1.81
C ILE A 23 0.43 -24.12 -1.67
N MET A 24 0.99 -25.15 -1.01
CA MET A 24 0.31 -26.44 -0.85
C MET A 24 -0.97 -26.31 -0.03
N ILE A 25 -0.97 -25.52 1.06
CA ILE A 25 -2.17 -25.25 1.86
C ILE A 25 -3.22 -24.52 1.04
N LEU A 26 -2.83 -23.53 0.22
CA LEU A 26 -3.75 -22.81 -0.66
C LEU A 26 -4.38 -23.74 -1.71
N ILE A 27 -3.58 -24.62 -2.32
CA ILE A 27 -4.07 -25.62 -3.30
C ILE A 27 -5.03 -26.60 -2.62
N ILE A 28 -4.67 -27.17 -1.47
CA ILE A 28 -5.54 -28.09 -0.72
C ILE A 28 -6.85 -27.40 -0.30
N ALA A 29 -6.80 -26.14 0.13
CA ALA A 29 -7.99 -25.37 0.48
C ALA A 29 -8.89 -25.09 -0.74
N ALA A 30 -8.32 -24.73 -1.89
CA ALA A 30 -9.06 -24.47 -3.12
C ALA A 30 -9.74 -25.74 -3.66
N TYR A 31 -9.02 -26.86 -3.74
CA TYR A 31 -9.58 -28.14 -4.17
C TYR A 31 -10.53 -28.74 -3.14
N GLY A 32 -10.28 -28.56 -1.83
CA GLY A 32 -11.19 -29.00 -0.75
C GLY A 32 -12.51 -28.23 -0.75
N TYR A 33 -12.47 -26.92 -1.02
CA TYR A 33 -13.66 -26.10 -1.25
C TYR A 33 -14.42 -26.57 -2.50
N SER A 34 -13.71 -26.80 -3.60
CA SER A 34 -14.30 -27.28 -4.87
C SER A 34 -15.01 -28.63 -4.68
N LEU A 35 -14.37 -29.59 -4.00
CA LEU A 35 -14.99 -30.89 -3.70
C LEU A 35 -16.21 -30.76 -2.79
N ARG A 36 -16.18 -29.91 -1.75
CA ARG A 36 -17.33 -29.67 -0.88
C ARG A 36 -18.51 -29.07 -1.63
N THR A 37 -18.26 -28.12 -2.54
CA THR A 37 -19.29 -27.48 -3.36
C THR A 37 -19.91 -28.46 -4.37
N VAL A 38 -19.14 -29.47 -4.81
CA VAL A 38 -19.64 -30.57 -5.66
C VAL A 38 -20.44 -31.60 -4.85
N ASP A 39 -20.07 -31.90 -3.60
CA ASP A 39 -20.77 -32.86 -2.73
C ASP A 39 -22.16 -32.33 -2.27
N GLU A 40 -22.39 -31.02 -2.37
CA GLU A 40 -23.70 -30.37 -2.21
C GLU A 40 -24.62 -30.52 -3.46
N LEU A 41 -24.12 -31.07 -4.58
CA LEU A 41 -24.89 -31.44 -5.79
C LEU A 41 -24.71 -32.94 -6.14
N LYS A 42 -25.25 -33.82 -5.30
CA LYS A 42 -25.42 -35.24 -5.67
C LYS A 42 -26.49 -35.39 -6.73
N ASP A 43 -26.05 -35.69 -7.96
CA ASP A 43 -26.59 -36.80 -8.79
C ASP A 43 -26.00 -36.89 -10.22
N VAL A 44 -25.07 -36.01 -10.65
CA VAL A 44 -24.63 -35.96 -12.06
C VAL A 44 -23.13 -36.21 -12.33
N ILE A 45 -22.24 -36.08 -11.35
CA ILE A 45 -20.77 -36.04 -11.58
C ILE A 45 -20.03 -37.21 -10.92
N GLN A 46 -19.93 -38.36 -11.61
CA GLN A 46 -19.15 -39.53 -11.16
C GLN A 46 -17.78 -39.77 -11.84
N PRO A 47 -17.46 -39.33 -13.08
CA PRO A 47 -16.15 -39.61 -13.67
C PRO A 47 -14.97 -38.73 -13.17
N SER A 48 -15.20 -37.47 -12.82
CA SER A 48 -14.12 -36.50 -12.53
C SER A 48 -13.70 -36.42 -11.06
N THR A 49 -14.56 -36.81 -10.12
CA THR A 49 -14.26 -36.75 -8.69
C THR A 49 -13.08 -37.65 -8.31
N GLY A 50 -12.95 -38.81 -8.97
CA GLY A 50 -11.86 -39.77 -8.72
C GLY A 50 -10.47 -39.20 -9.05
N SER A 51 -10.29 -38.52 -10.18
CA SER A 51 -9.00 -37.94 -10.55
C SER A 51 -8.62 -36.77 -9.65
N VAL A 52 -9.59 -35.94 -9.23
CA VAL A 52 -9.37 -34.86 -8.25
C VAL A 52 -8.95 -35.39 -6.88
N VAL A 53 -9.58 -36.46 -6.39
CA VAL A 53 -9.21 -37.11 -5.11
C VAL A 53 -7.80 -37.72 -5.18
N VAL A 54 -7.45 -38.38 -6.29
CA VAL A 54 -6.10 -38.91 -6.50
C VAL A 54 -5.06 -37.78 -6.55
N PHE A 55 -5.36 -36.69 -7.26
CA PHE A 55 -4.48 -35.51 -7.32
C PHE A 55 -4.27 -34.87 -5.94
N MET A 56 -5.35 -34.67 -5.18
CA MET A 56 -5.31 -34.19 -3.79
C MET A 56 -4.43 -35.08 -2.89
N LEU A 57 -4.51 -36.40 -3.04
CA LEU A 57 -3.67 -37.35 -2.30
C LEU A 57 -2.17 -37.17 -2.64
N PHE A 58 -1.82 -36.94 -3.91
CA PHE A 58 -0.43 -36.61 -4.27
C PHE A 58 0.04 -35.25 -3.71
N ILE A 59 -0.80 -34.22 -3.71
CA ILE A 59 -0.47 -32.91 -3.10
C ILE A 59 -0.21 -33.06 -1.60
N VAL A 60 -1.02 -33.85 -0.89
CA VAL A 60 -0.80 -34.17 0.54
C VAL A 60 0.51 -34.94 0.74
N ILE A 61 0.84 -35.91 -0.12
CA ILE A 61 2.14 -36.62 -0.06
C ILE A 61 3.31 -35.65 -0.26
N VAL A 62 3.24 -34.73 -1.23
CA VAL A 62 4.29 -33.72 -1.47
C VAL A 62 4.51 -32.83 -0.24
N LEU A 63 3.42 -32.38 0.40
CA LEU A 63 3.47 -31.60 1.64
C LEU A 63 4.04 -32.41 2.82
N LEU A 64 3.66 -33.68 2.97
CA LEU A 64 4.20 -34.56 4.01
C LEU A 64 5.70 -34.83 3.81
N ILE A 65 6.19 -34.87 2.58
CA ILE A 65 7.63 -34.98 2.29
C ILE A 65 8.38 -33.70 2.68
N ASP A 66 7.82 -32.51 2.44
CA ASP A 66 8.41 -31.24 2.94
C ASP A 66 8.44 -31.20 4.48
N ILE A 67 7.35 -31.60 5.14
CA ILE A 67 7.27 -31.67 6.61
C ILE A 67 8.30 -32.69 7.16
N LEU A 68 8.42 -33.87 6.54
CA LEU A 68 9.41 -34.87 6.91
C LEU A 68 10.84 -34.35 6.72
N ALA A 69 11.13 -33.65 5.62
CA ALA A 69 12.42 -33.01 5.39
C ALA A 69 12.74 -31.95 6.47
N ILE A 70 11.74 -31.16 6.89
CA ILE A 70 11.87 -30.19 7.99
C ILE A 70 12.13 -30.90 9.32
N ILE A 71 11.39 -31.96 9.66
CA ILE A 71 11.61 -32.73 10.90
C ILE A 71 13.01 -33.36 10.92
N MET A 72 13.43 -33.97 9.80
CA MET A 72 14.76 -34.53 9.66
C MET A 72 15.86 -33.45 9.71
N PHE A 73 15.59 -32.24 9.24
CA PHE A 73 16.51 -31.11 9.32
C PHE A 73 16.62 -30.55 10.73
N LEU A 74 15.49 -30.36 11.42
CA LEU A 74 15.45 -29.87 12.80
C LEU A 74 16.07 -30.84 13.80
N GLY A 75 16.06 -32.14 13.50
CA GLY A 75 16.70 -33.20 14.28
C GLY A 75 18.06 -33.68 13.77
N ASP A 76 18.74 -32.91 12.89
CA ASP A 76 20.07 -33.20 12.33
C ASP A 76 20.25 -34.60 11.69
N LYS A 77 19.15 -35.15 11.16
CA LYS A 77 19.05 -36.47 10.49
C LYS A 77 18.97 -36.38 8.96
N LEU A 78 18.81 -35.18 8.39
CA LEU A 78 18.63 -34.98 6.94
C LEU A 78 19.95 -35.19 6.16
N LYS A 79 20.15 -36.40 5.64
CA LYS A 79 21.32 -36.76 4.82
C LYS A 79 21.24 -36.18 3.40
N PRO A 80 22.36 -35.78 2.77
CA PRO A 80 22.42 -35.29 1.39
C PRO A 80 21.74 -36.19 0.34
N GLY A 81 21.93 -37.51 0.42
CA GLY A 81 21.24 -38.45 -0.47
C GLY A 81 19.72 -38.44 -0.28
N THR A 82 19.25 -38.52 0.97
CA THR A 82 17.82 -38.51 1.31
C THR A 82 17.12 -37.23 0.84
N PHE A 83 17.72 -36.06 1.07
CA PHE A 83 17.15 -34.79 0.63
C PHE A 83 17.10 -34.64 -0.89
N LEU A 84 18.11 -35.19 -1.60
CA LEU A 84 18.08 -35.27 -3.06
C LEU A 84 16.94 -36.16 -3.55
N THR A 85 16.80 -37.38 -3.01
CA THR A 85 15.71 -38.30 -3.38
C THR A 85 14.32 -37.68 -3.17
N MET A 86 14.11 -37.00 -2.03
CA MET A 86 12.86 -36.29 -1.72
C MET A 86 12.55 -35.21 -2.77
N ASN A 87 13.52 -34.34 -3.08
CA ASN A 87 13.31 -33.26 -4.05
C ASN A 87 13.19 -33.77 -5.49
N CYS A 88 13.86 -34.86 -5.86
CA CYS A 88 13.67 -35.51 -7.17
C CYS A 88 12.22 -35.99 -7.34
N PHE A 89 11.64 -36.63 -6.32
CA PHE A 89 10.25 -37.07 -6.36
C PHE A 89 9.27 -35.90 -6.45
N GLN A 90 9.39 -34.92 -5.55
CA GLN A 90 8.50 -33.75 -5.54
C GLN A 90 8.58 -32.94 -6.83
N THR A 91 9.78 -32.71 -7.37
CA THR A 91 9.95 -31.99 -8.64
C THR A 91 9.44 -32.82 -9.81
N GLY A 92 9.66 -34.14 -9.83
CA GLY A 92 9.14 -35.03 -10.85
C GLY A 92 7.61 -35.01 -10.93
N PHE A 93 6.92 -34.97 -9.79
CA PHE A 93 5.47 -34.75 -9.74
C PHE A 93 5.07 -33.42 -10.40
N TRP A 94 5.68 -32.30 -10.01
CA TRP A 94 5.37 -30.98 -10.58
C TRP A 94 5.76 -30.84 -12.06
N THR A 95 6.81 -31.51 -12.52
CA THR A 95 7.12 -31.66 -13.95
C THR A 95 5.97 -32.38 -14.68
N GLY A 96 5.45 -33.46 -14.09
CA GLY A 96 4.30 -34.19 -14.65
C GLY A 96 3.05 -33.32 -14.76
N VAL A 97 2.72 -32.55 -13.71
CA VAL A 97 1.61 -31.58 -13.74
C VAL A 97 1.81 -30.54 -14.85
N LEU A 98 3.00 -29.92 -14.91
CA LEU A 98 3.30 -28.90 -15.92
C LEU A 98 3.24 -29.47 -17.36
N ILE A 99 3.69 -30.71 -17.58
CA ILE A 99 3.55 -31.40 -18.88
C ILE A 99 2.07 -31.62 -19.21
N MET A 100 1.25 -32.06 -18.26
CA MET A 100 -0.20 -32.25 -18.48
C MET A 100 -0.89 -30.92 -18.80
N ASP A 101 -0.51 -29.82 -18.15
CA ASP A 101 -1.02 -28.47 -18.47
C ASP A 101 -0.65 -28.05 -19.91
N PHE A 102 0.61 -28.25 -20.32
CA PHE A 102 1.03 -27.99 -21.71
C PHE A 102 0.29 -28.86 -22.74
N VAL A 103 0.06 -30.15 -22.43
CA VAL A 103 -0.70 -31.06 -23.31
C VAL A 103 -2.17 -30.64 -23.39
N ALA A 104 -2.79 -30.24 -22.28
CA ALA A 104 -4.16 -29.74 -22.26
C ALA A 104 -4.31 -28.44 -23.08
N ILE A 105 -3.37 -27.50 -22.96
CA ILE A 105 -3.35 -26.26 -23.76
C ILE A 105 -3.14 -26.58 -25.24
N GLY A 106 -2.26 -27.54 -25.57
CA GLY A 106 -2.10 -28.06 -26.94
C GLY A 106 -3.33 -28.77 -27.50
N GLN A 107 -4.31 -29.11 -26.66
CA GLN A 107 -5.62 -29.67 -27.01
C GLN A 107 -6.76 -28.63 -26.92
N GLY A 108 -6.44 -27.34 -26.75
CA GLY A 108 -7.41 -26.24 -26.73
C GLY A 108 -7.87 -25.77 -25.35
N ALA A 109 -7.23 -26.21 -24.26
CA ALA A 109 -7.52 -25.68 -22.92
C ALA A 109 -6.97 -24.25 -22.71
N SER A 110 -7.61 -23.49 -21.82
CA SER A 110 -7.21 -22.12 -21.50
C SER A 110 -5.80 -22.05 -20.87
N SER A 111 -4.98 -21.13 -21.37
CA SER A 111 -3.62 -20.89 -20.87
C SER A 111 -3.56 -20.08 -19.56
N VAL A 112 -4.68 -19.53 -19.08
CA VAL A 112 -4.74 -18.60 -17.93
C VAL A 112 -4.13 -19.19 -16.64
N GLY A 113 -4.20 -20.51 -16.46
CA GLY A 113 -3.60 -21.19 -15.29
C GLY A 113 -2.08 -21.41 -15.37
N ILE A 114 -1.47 -21.37 -16.57
CA ILE A 114 -0.11 -21.90 -16.76
C ILE A 114 0.97 -21.10 -16.00
N GLY A 115 0.79 -19.79 -15.86
CA GLY A 115 1.71 -18.93 -15.10
C GLY A 115 1.82 -19.35 -13.63
N PHE A 116 0.72 -19.83 -13.04
CA PHE A 116 0.72 -20.38 -11.69
C PHE A 116 1.47 -21.71 -11.63
N SER A 117 1.17 -22.66 -12.53
CA SER A 117 1.86 -23.96 -12.59
C SER A 117 3.37 -23.81 -12.82
N ILE A 118 3.80 -22.88 -13.69
CA ILE A 118 5.21 -22.54 -13.91
C ILE A 118 5.83 -21.96 -12.63
N PHE A 119 5.16 -21.02 -11.97
CA PHE A 119 5.63 -20.44 -10.71
C PHE A 119 5.83 -21.52 -9.63
N VAL A 120 4.83 -22.40 -9.42
CA VAL A 120 4.94 -23.51 -8.47
C VAL A 120 6.12 -24.42 -8.85
N PHE A 121 6.20 -24.86 -10.11
CA PHE A 121 7.30 -25.69 -10.59
C PHE A 121 8.69 -25.09 -10.32
N LEU A 122 8.88 -23.77 -10.53
CA LEU A 122 10.14 -23.09 -10.25
C LEU A 122 10.54 -23.15 -8.75
N THR A 123 9.58 -23.10 -7.82
CA THR A 123 9.86 -23.31 -6.38
C THR A 123 10.29 -24.75 -6.06
N PHE A 124 9.87 -25.72 -6.87
CA PHE A 124 10.31 -27.11 -6.74
C PHE A 124 11.72 -27.30 -7.33
N LEU A 125 11.94 -26.82 -8.56
CA LEU A 125 13.21 -26.86 -9.26
C LEU A 125 14.36 -26.18 -8.48
N GLY A 126 14.11 -25.03 -7.86
CA GLY A 126 15.14 -24.29 -7.09
C GLY A 126 15.74 -25.09 -5.94
N LEU A 127 14.91 -25.81 -5.18
CA LEU A 127 15.39 -26.63 -4.05
C LEU A 127 16.02 -27.96 -4.54
N LEU A 128 15.58 -28.50 -5.69
CA LEU A 128 16.25 -29.63 -6.34
C LEU A 128 17.68 -29.27 -6.75
N ILE A 129 17.89 -28.11 -7.37
CA ILE A 129 19.23 -27.60 -7.71
C ILE A 129 20.08 -27.49 -6.44
N TYR A 130 19.53 -26.95 -5.36
CA TYR A 130 20.21 -26.87 -4.06
C TYR A 130 20.58 -28.26 -3.49
N ALA A 131 19.68 -29.23 -3.57
CA ALA A 131 19.92 -30.60 -3.14
C ALA A 131 21.02 -31.29 -3.96
N ILE A 132 21.06 -31.06 -5.28
CA ILE A 132 22.12 -31.57 -6.17
C ILE A 132 23.48 -30.99 -5.77
N VAL A 133 23.56 -29.68 -5.48
CA VAL A 133 24.80 -29.02 -5.03
C VAL A 133 25.25 -29.59 -3.68
N GLY A 134 24.35 -29.75 -2.71
CA GLY A 134 24.64 -30.35 -1.41
C GLY A 134 25.15 -31.79 -1.50
N TYR A 135 24.50 -32.62 -2.33
CA TYR A 135 24.93 -34.00 -2.58
C TYR A 135 26.31 -34.08 -3.24
N ARG A 136 26.59 -33.24 -4.23
CA ARG A 136 27.92 -33.17 -4.88
C ARG A 136 29.02 -32.74 -3.91
N ARG A 137 28.76 -31.79 -3.01
CA ARG A 137 29.70 -31.38 -1.95
C ARG A 137 29.99 -32.53 -0.99
N ALA A 138 28.95 -33.17 -0.45
CA ALA A 138 29.09 -34.29 0.46
C ALA A 138 29.85 -35.47 -0.16
N LYS A 139 29.62 -35.79 -1.45
CA LYS A 139 30.38 -36.82 -2.17
C LYS A 139 31.87 -36.46 -2.29
N LYS A 140 32.21 -35.19 -2.55
CA LYS A 140 33.60 -34.70 -2.63
C LYS A 140 34.31 -34.71 -1.28
N GLU A 141 33.59 -34.47 -0.19
CA GLU A 141 34.11 -34.58 1.18
C GLU A 141 34.33 -36.04 1.60
N ALA A 142 33.39 -36.94 1.30
CA ALA A 142 33.55 -38.38 1.54
C ALA A 142 34.76 -38.99 0.81
N GLN A 143 35.17 -38.42 -0.34
CA GLN A 143 36.36 -38.83 -1.10
C GLN A 143 37.69 -38.33 -0.51
N ARG A 144 37.71 -37.46 0.52
CA ARG A 144 38.94 -36.85 1.06
C ARG A 144 39.65 -37.64 2.16
N GLY A 145 39.07 -38.71 2.68
CA GLY A 145 39.69 -39.59 3.67
C GLY A 145 39.78 -39.02 5.09
N GLN A 146 39.90 -39.89 6.10
CA GLN A 146 40.06 -39.47 7.50
C GLN A 146 41.53 -39.20 7.83
N TYR A 147 41.82 -38.01 8.35
CA TYR A 147 43.06 -37.75 9.10
C TYR A 147 42.75 -37.87 10.60
N ALA A 148 43.49 -38.73 11.29
CA ALA A 148 43.40 -38.85 12.75
C ALA A 148 44.11 -37.66 13.43
N PRO A 149 43.54 -37.02 14.47
CA PRO A 149 44.24 -35.99 15.24
C PRO A 149 45.38 -36.61 16.06
N ALA A 150 46.54 -35.95 16.09
CA ALA A 150 47.64 -36.36 16.96
C ALA A 150 47.27 -36.17 18.44
N HIS A 151 47.63 -37.14 19.28
CA HIS A 151 47.39 -37.13 20.72
C HIS A 151 48.30 -36.09 21.39
N ASN A 152 47.75 -35.05 22.01
CA ASN A 152 48.53 -34.05 22.77
C ASN A 152 48.29 -34.24 24.28
N PRO A 153 49.26 -34.73 25.07
CA PRO A 153 49.05 -35.18 26.45
C PRO A 153 49.05 -34.08 27.52
N LEU A 154 48.99 -32.79 27.16
CA LEU A 154 49.20 -31.66 28.10
C LEU A 154 47.93 -30.89 28.52
N ALA A 155 46.73 -31.31 28.11
CA ALA A 155 45.48 -30.57 28.36
C ALA A 155 44.67 -31.06 29.59
N ALA A 156 45.28 -31.81 30.51
CA ALA A 156 44.59 -32.48 31.63
C ALA A 156 44.96 -31.90 33.02
N ALA A 157 44.93 -30.58 33.19
CA ALA A 157 45.30 -29.94 34.47
C ALA A 157 44.64 -28.56 34.75
N ALA A 158 43.42 -28.28 34.28
CA ALA A 158 42.78 -26.97 34.52
C ALA A 158 41.24 -26.96 34.46
N ALA A 159 40.55 -27.77 35.27
CA ALA A 159 39.11 -27.59 35.58
C ALA A 159 38.66 -28.45 36.78
N ALA A 160 39.08 -28.10 37.99
CA ALA A 160 38.58 -28.71 39.21
C ALA A 160 38.24 -27.64 40.25
N GLN A 161 37.01 -27.11 40.18
CA GLN A 161 36.28 -26.56 41.34
C GLN A 161 34.83 -26.26 40.94
N SER A 162 33.91 -27.00 41.54
CA SER A 162 32.47 -26.72 41.53
C SER A 162 32.07 -25.98 42.80
N SER A 163 31.08 -25.10 42.72
CA SER A 163 30.32 -24.64 43.89
C SER A 163 28.85 -24.44 43.50
N PRO A 164 27.88 -25.03 44.21
CA PRO A 164 26.47 -24.96 43.86
C PRO A 164 25.71 -23.97 44.75
N TYR A 165 24.78 -23.18 44.19
CA TYR A 165 23.61 -22.71 44.96
C TYR A 165 22.34 -22.58 44.10
N ASN A 166 21.32 -23.31 44.56
CA ASN A 166 19.89 -23.26 44.19
C ASN A 166 19.28 -21.91 44.66
N SER A 167 18.11 -21.38 44.26
CA SER A 167 17.03 -21.71 43.30
C SER A 167 15.96 -20.57 43.47
N VAL A 168 14.66 -20.89 43.57
CA VAL A 168 13.47 -20.01 43.82
C VAL A 168 13.07 -19.04 42.67
N PRO A 169 11.76 -18.74 42.47
CA PRO A 169 11.06 -19.37 41.33
C PRO A 169 10.15 -18.44 40.50
N GLU A 170 9.48 -19.02 39.49
CA GLU A 170 8.41 -18.37 38.71
C GLU A 170 7.18 -18.00 39.55
N TYR A 171 6.50 -16.91 39.18
CA TYR A 171 5.08 -16.71 39.48
C TYR A 171 4.34 -16.14 38.27
N GLN A 172 3.08 -16.55 38.11
CA GLN A 172 2.34 -16.49 36.85
C GLN A 172 1.78 -15.09 36.55
N GLN A 173 1.81 -14.71 35.27
CA GLN A 173 0.90 -13.69 34.75
C GLN A 173 -0.52 -14.25 34.72
N ASN A 174 -1.48 -13.51 35.29
CA ASN A 174 -2.90 -13.72 35.02
C ASN A 174 -3.56 -12.40 34.63
N THR A 175 -4.68 -12.52 33.91
CA THR A 175 -5.24 -11.52 33.00
C THR A 175 -6.39 -10.72 33.60
N ALA A 176 -6.88 -9.77 32.80
CA ALA A 176 -8.14 -9.02 32.89
C ALA A 176 -8.14 -7.74 33.73
N TYR A 177 -8.57 -6.65 33.07
CA TYR A 177 -9.27 -5.54 33.71
C TYR A 177 -10.59 -5.31 32.97
N HIS A 178 -11.68 -5.40 33.73
CA HIS A 178 -13.01 -5.00 33.28
C HIS A 178 -13.14 -3.47 33.23
N SER A 179 -13.96 -2.98 32.30
CA SER A 179 -14.45 -1.60 32.34
C SER A 179 -15.63 -1.46 33.31
N GLN A 180 -15.66 -0.36 34.06
CA GLN A 180 -16.85 0.15 34.75
C GLN A 180 -16.94 1.68 34.57
N THR A 181 -18.09 2.24 34.94
CA THR A 181 -18.71 3.44 34.36
C THR A 181 -18.46 4.77 35.08
N GLN A 182 -18.72 5.86 34.32
CA GLN A 182 -19.04 7.28 34.64
C GLN A 182 -19.68 7.59 36.03
N PRO A 183 -19.70 8.87 36.53
CA PRO A 183 -20.10 10.08 35.76
C PRO A 183 -19.47 11.47 36.10
N ASP A 184 -20.01 12.46 35.37
CA ASP A 184 -19.83 13.93 35.27
C ASP A 184 -19.43 14.80 36.48
N MET A 185 -18.85 15.99 36.17
CA MET A 185 -19.13 17.28 36.86
C MET A 185 -18.71 18.53 36.04
N HIS A 186 -19.31 19.68 36.34
CA HIS A 186 -19.37 20.93 35.54
C HIS A 186 -18.30 22.01 35.86
N ASN A 187 -18.18 23.01 34.94
CA ASN A 187 -17.89 24.44 35.18
C ASN A 187 -16.46 24.84 35.67
N GLN A 188 -15.89 26.05 35.44
CA GLN A 188 -16.17 27.24 34.60
C GLN A 188 -14.95 28.22 34.70
N TYR A 189 -14.97 29.38 34.02
CA TYR A 189 -14.12 30.59 34.18
C TYR A 189 -12.74 30.73 33.50
N LEU A 190 -12.72 31.61 32.47
CA LEU A 190 -11.68 32.60 32.12
C LEU A 190 -11.91 33.88 32.97
N PRO A 191 -10.95 34.82 33.24
CA PRO A 191 -10.29 35.70 32.23
C PRO A 191 -8.90 36.27 32.70
N PRO A 192 -8.36 37.46 32.28
CA PRO A 192 -8.41 38.21 31.00
C PRO A 192 -7.03 38.61 30.36
N TYR A 193 -7.14 39.14 29.14
CA TYR A 193 -6.21 39.95 28.30
C TYR A 193 -5.19 40.93 28.94
N GLN A 194 -4.03 41.14 28.28
CA GLN A 194 -3.70 42.39 27.53
C GLN A 194 -2.35 42.39 26.73
N SER A 195 -2.46 42.68 25.40
CA SER A 195 -1.65 43.55 24.49
C SER A 195 -0.11 43.70 24.58
N GLY A 196 0.64 43.85 23.46
CA GLY A 196 0.24 43.88 22.03
C GLY A 196 1.33 44.41 21.05
N ALA A 197 0.92 44.67 19.77
CA ALA A 197 1.66 45.26 18.64
C ALA A 197 2.85 44.45 18.03
N ALA A 198 3.06 44.31 16.71
CA ALA A 198 2.35 44.71 15.47
C ALA A 198 2.69 43.68 14.33
N THR A 199 2.37 43.77 13.02
CA THR A 199 1.82 44.82 12.12
C THR A 199 1.16 44.17 10.87
N ASP A 200 0.37 44.98 10.14
CA ASP A 200 -0.20 44.89 8.77
C ASP A 200 0.48 43.95 7.72
N TYR A 201 -0.22 43.22 6.84
CA TYR A 201 -1.07 43.71 5.72
C TYR A 201 -1.92 42.57 5.08
N TYR A 202 -3.22 42.80 4.83
CA TYR A 202 -3.99 42.54 3.56
C TYR A 202 -5.52 42.59 3.80
N GLN A 203 -6.27 43.19 2.87
CA GLN A 203 -7.71 43.47 3.00
C GLN A 203 -8.62 42.29 2.57
N GLN A 204 -9.81 42.20 3.18
CA GLN A 204 -10.96 41.43 2.69
C GLN A 204 -12.12 42.37 2.26
N PRO A 205 -12.93 41.99 1.25
CA PRO A 205 -14.18 42.68 0.93
C PRO A 205 -15.36 42.20 1.81
N VAL A 206 -16.38 43.05 1.93
CA VAL A 206 -17.40 43.05 2.99
C VAL A 206 -18.73 42.42 2.56
N LYS A 207 -19.44 41.75 3.48
CA LYS A 207 -20.86 41.37 3.37
C LYS A 207 -21.78 42.49 3.90
N PRO A 208 -22.92 42.81 3.25
CA PRO A 208 -24.02 43.51 3.88
C PRO A 208 -25.03 42.56 4.55
N ALA A 209 -25.85 43.10 5.46
CA ALA A 209 -26.67 42.35 6.42
C ALA A 209 -28.19 42.39 6.14
N HIS A 210 -28.96 41.68 6.98
CA HIS A 210 -30.42 41.56 6.95
C HIS A 210 -31.17 42.87 7.23
N ILE A 211 -32.39 42.99 6.68
CA ILE A 211 -33.51 43.74 7.28
C ILE A 211 -34.76 42.84 7.26
N VAL A 212 -35.61 42.97 8.29
CA VAL A 212 -36.80 42.12 8.53
C VAL A 212 -38.09 42.93 8.42
N SER A 213 -39.07 42.40 7.69
CA SER A 213 -40.54 42.56 7.84
C SER A 213 -41.19 41.73 6.72
N GLY A 214 -42.31 41.02 6.88
CA GLY A 214 -43.26 40.95 7.99
C GLY A 214 -44.61 41.53 7.59
N LEU A 215 -45.53 40.69 7.07
CA LEU A 215 -46.99 40.87 7.13
C LEU A 215 -47.75 39.66 6.54
N SER A 216 -49.05 39.62 6.82
CA SER A 216 -49.92 38.42 6.80
C SER A 216 -50.96 38.38 5.67
N VAL A 217 -51.60 37.22 5.57
CA VAL A 217 -52.79 36.89 4.76
C VAL A 217 -53.96 37.86 5.00
N GLU A 218 -54.63 38.33 3.93
CA GLU A 218 -56.11 38.26 3.82
C GLU A 218 -56.68 38.54 2.39
N HIS A 219 -58.01 38.45 2.27
CA HIS A 219 -58.80 38.23 1.04
C HIS A 219 -59.14 39.50 0.21
N ILE A 220 -59.50 39.33 -1.08
CA ILE A 220 -60.88 39.54 -1.62
C ILE A 220 -60.99 39.26 -3.14
N ARG A 221 -62.20 38.87 -3.57
CA ARG A 221 -62.63 38.42 -4.91
C ARG A 221 -62.78 39.55 -5.94
N PHE A 222 -62.79 39.22 -7.23
CA PHE A 222 -63.85 39.64 -8.17
C PHE A 222 -64.10 38.62 -9.29
N ILE A 223 -65.33 38.59 -9.84
CA ILE A 223 -65.86 37.59 -10.78
C ILE A 223 -66.44 38.29 -12.03
N PHE A 224 -66.15 37.78 -13.23
CA PHE A 224 -66.97 37.86 -14.46
C PHE A 224 -66.54 36.68 -15.38
N ILE A 225 -67.30 35.59 -15.52
CA ILE A 225 -68.46 35.34 -16.43
C ILE A 225 -68.10 35.43 -17.93
N LEU A 226 -67.78 34.26 -18.53
CA LEU A 226 -68.27 33.61 -19.80
C LEU A 226 -68.63 34.47 -21.04
N PRO A 227 -68.44 33.98 -22.31
CA PRO A 227 -68.77 32.60 -22.70
C PRO A 227 -67.90 31.84 -23.75
N VAL A 228 -67.94 30.51 -23.60
CA VAL A 228 -67.88 29.40 -24.57
C VAL A 228 -68.09 29.76 -26.06
N ARG A 229 -67.21 29.32 -26.98
CA ARG A 229 -67.34 28.08 -27.82
C ARG A 229 -66.21 27.86 -28.85
N MET A 230 -65.85 26.57 -29.02
CA MET A 230 -65.60 25.87 -30.30
C MET A 230 -64.15 25.55 -30.80
N ARG A 231 -63.90 24.22 -30.91
CA ARG A 231 -62.99 23.47 -31.82
C ARG A 231 -61.47 23.47 -31.58
N SER A 232 -61.07 22.43 -30.84
CA SER A 232 -60.02 21.46 -31.16
C SER A 232 -59.24 21.63 -32.47
N PHE A 233 -57.92 21.76 -32.34
CA PHE A 233 -56.95 21.04 -33.17
C PHE A 233 -55.86 20.45 -32.26
N LEU A 234 -55.31 19.29 -32.64
CA LEU A 234 -54.52 18.46 -31.74
C LEU A 234 -53.10 19.02 -31.53
N LEU A 235 -52.79 19.39 -30.29
CA LEU A 235 -51.41 19.34 -29.78
C LEU A 235 -51.17 17.98 -29.15
N LEU A 236 -51.05 16.94 -30.00
CA LEU A 236 -50.48 15.65 -29.58
C LEU A 236 -48.96 15.71 -29.74
N ALA A 237 -48.34 16.66 -29.04
CA ALA A 237 -46.91 16.59 -28.76
C ALA A 237 -46.72 15.42 -27.80
N ALA A 238 -46.46 14.23 -28.36
CA ALA A 238 -46.16 13.06 -27.58
C ALA A 238 -45.00 13.39 -26.64
N ALA A 239 -45.19 13.15 -25.34
CA ALA A 239 -44.12 13.19 -24.36
C ALA A 239 -43.18 12.01 -24.60
N VAL A 240 -42.40 12.08 -25.67
CA VAL A 240 -41.24 11.22 -25.86
C VAL A 240 -40.30 11.51 -24.70
N PRO A 241 -39.91 10.52 -23.89
CA PRO A 241 -38.89 10.75 -22.87
C PRO A 241 -37.61 11.14 -23.60
N PHE A 242 -37.16 12.39 -23.41
CA PHE A 242 -35.83 12.81 -23.81
C PHE A 242 -34.83 12.01 -22.97
N ALA A 243 -34.37 10.87 -23.51
CA ALA A 243 -33.18 10.20 -23.03
C ALA A 243 -32.05 11.24 -23.04
N GLN A 244 -31.51 11.54 -21.86
CA GLN A 244 -30.39 12.48 -21.74
C GLN A 244 -29.19 11.83 -22.43
N ALA A 245 -28.71 12.43 -23.52
CA ALA A 245 -27.48 11.98 -24.17
C ALA A 245 -26.31 12.17 -23.18
N VAL A 246 -25.74 11.05 -22.71
CA VAL A 246 -24.63 11.05 -21.75
C VAL A 246 -23.31 11.06 -22.51
N ARG A 247 -22.35 11.89 -22.05
CA ARG A 247 -20.97 11.86 -22.55
C ARG A 247 -20.20 10.70 -21.94
N ILE A 248 -19.92 9.69 -22.75
CA ILE A 248 -19.24 8.46 -22.36
C ILE A 248 -17.83 8.45 -22.94
N VAL A 249 -16.84 8.23 -22.08
CA VAL A 249 -15.49 7.89 -22.50
C VAL A 249 -15.30 6.38 -22.38
N GLN A 250 -14.81 5.74 -23.44
CA GLN A 250 -14.68 4.30 -23.56
C GLN A 250 -13.21 3.88 -23.70
N SER A 251 -12.82 2.76 -23.09
CA SER A 251 -11.50 2.15 -23.27
C SER A 251 -11.56 0.62 -23.13
N ASN A 252 -10.43 -0.08 -23.25
CA ASN A 252 -10.30 -1.54 -23.04
C ASN A 252 -8.82 -1.86 -22.80
N ASP A 253 -8.48 -3.10 -22.43
CA ASP A 253 -7.10 -3.61 -22.41
C ASP A 253 -6.71 -4.46 -23.63
N ASP A 254 -7.65 -5.06 -24.36
CA ASP A 254 -7.31 -5.81 -25.58
C ASP A 254 -6.89 -4.96 -26.79
N GLY A 255 -7.05 -3.63 -26.69
CA GLY A 255 -6.70 -2.65 -27.72
C GLY A 255 -7.91 -1.97 -28.36
N TRP A 256 -7.67 -0.79 -28.94
CA TRP A 256 -8.71 0.06 -29.55
C TRP A 256 -9.36 -0.55 -30.80
N SER A 257 -8.78 -1.61 -31.35
CA SER A 257 -9.14 -2.22 -32.64
C SER A 257 -9.78 -3.62 -32.47
N GLU A 258 -10.07 -4.02 -31.23
CA GLU A 258 -10.75 -5.27 -30.93
C GLU A 258 -12.28 -5.16 -31.17
N ALA A 259 -12.93 -6.26 -31.54
CA ALA A 259 -14.33 -6.29 -31.97
C ALA A 259 -15.35 -6.00 -30.85
N ASN A 260 -15.11 -6.40 -29.59
CA ASN A 260 -16.03 -6.16 -28.47
C ASN A 260 -16.11 -4.69 -28.09
N ILE A 261 -14.97 -4.00 -27.95
CA ILE A 261 -14.96 -2.56 -27.67
C ILE A 261 -15.65 -1.78 -28.81
N ARG A 262 -15.50 -2.23 -30.06
CA ARG A 262 -16.13 -1.60 -31.25
C ARG A 262 -17.63 -1.85 -31.35
N THR A 263 -18.05 -3.09 -31.19
CA THR A 263 -19.49 -3.44 -31.15
C THR A 263 -20.18 -2.70 -29.99
N PHE A 264 -19.50 -2.56 -28.85
CA PHE A 264 -20.03 -1.78 -27.73
C PHE A 264 -20.10 -0.28 -28.02
N PHE A 265 -19.10 0.30 -28.70
CA PHE A 265 -19.16 1.69 -29.18
C PHE A 265 -20.38 1.91 -30.09
N ASP A 266 -20.62 1.00 -31.04
CA ASP A 266 -21.69 1.11 -32.02
C ASP A 266 -23.08 1.04 -31.37
N VAL A 267 -23.30 0.15 -30.39
CA VAL A 267 -24.60 0.09 -29.68
C VAL A 267 -24.81 1.28 -28.73
N LEU A 268 -23.77 1.78 -28.05
CA LEU A 268 -23.86 2.99 -27.22
C LEU A 268 -24.18 4.24 -28.06
N ASN A 269 -23.53 4.37 -29.22
CA ASN A 269 -23.81 5.43 -30.18
C ASN A 269 -25.23 5.30 -30.76
N SER A 270 -25.68 4.08 -31.06
CA SER A 270 -27.05 3.80 -31.54
C SER A 270 -28.12 4.07 -30.47
N ALA A 271 -27.79 3.92 -29.20
CA ALA A 271 -28.62 4.32 -28.05
C ALA A 271 -28.69 5.85 -27.83
N GLY A 272 -28.00 6.65 -28.66
CA GLY A 272 -28.05 8.11 -28.61
C GLY A 272 -27.09 8.75 -27.59
N HIS A 273 -26.05 8.03 -27.17
CA HIS A 273 -25.00 8.59 -26.29
C HIS A 273 -23.87 9.26 -27.09
N GLU A 274 -23.23 10.26 -26.48
CA GLU A 274 -22.03 10.88 -27.04
C GLU A 274 -20.79 10.07 -26.60
N VAL A 275 -20.32 9.17 -27.45
CA VAL A 275 -19.22 8.23 -27.11
C VAL A 275 -17.89 8.68 -27.72
N VAL A 276 -16.81 8.61 -26.95
CA VAL A 276 -15.41 8.74 -27.42
C VAL A 276 -14.59 7.55 -26.92
N LEU A 277 -14.05 6.77 -27.84
CA LEU A 277 -13.20 5.61 -27.57
C LEU A 277 -11.73 6.04 -27.59
N SER A 278 -10.99 5.73 -26.52
CA SER A 278 -9.55 5.94 -26.40
C SER A 278 -8.92 4.68 -25.79
N GLY A 279 -8.47 3.78 -26.65
CA GLY A 279 -7.93 2.47 -26.27
C GLY A 279 -6.42 2.33 -26.56
N PRO A 280 -5.75 1.32 -25.98
CA PRO A 280 -4.38 0.98 -26.32
C PRO A 280 -4.19 0.69 -27.82
N ALA A 281 -3.02 1.03 -28.37
CA ALA A 281 -2.62 0.66 -29.72
C ALA A 281 -2.41 -0.86 -29.89
N GLU A 282 -2.00 -1.53 -28.80
CA GLU A 282 -1.68 -2.95 -28.70
C GLU A 282 -2.49 -3.63 -27.60
N ASN A 283 -2.55 -4.97 -27.58
CA ASN A 283 -3.10 -5.69 -26.44
C ASN A 283 -2.21 -5.48 -25.19
N GLN A 284 -2.82 -5.02 -24.10
CA GLN A 284 -2.20 -4.73 -22.82
C GLN A 284 -2.94 -5.40 -21.64
N SER A 285 -3.57 -6.54 -21.90
CA SER A 285 -4.22 -7.35 -20.88
C SER A 285 -3.19 -7.88 -19.85
N GLY A 286 -3.59 -7.96 -18.58
CA GLY A 286 -2.68 -8.33 -17.47
C GLY A 286 -1.76 -7.21 -16.95
N ARG A 287 -1.85 -5.97 -17.46
CA ARG A 287 -0.99 -4.83 -17.05
C ARG A 287 -1.46 -4.06 -15.82
N GLY A 288 -2.57 -4.45 -15.21
CA GLY A 288 -3.12 -3.85 -14.00
C GLY A 288 -3.35 -2.35 -14.14
N SER A 289 -2.75 -1.55 -13.26
CA SER A 289 -2.85 -0.08 -13.28
C SER A 289 -1.57 0.62 -13.77
N SER A 290 -0.84 0.00 -14.71
CA SER A 290 0.35 0.61 -15.32
C SER A 290 -0.02 1.88 -16.10
N ASP A 291 0.76 2.95 -15.96
CA ASP A 291 0.62 4.24 -16.65
C ASP A 291 2.01 4.72 -17.11
N GLU A 292 2.20 4.96 -18.41
CA GLU A 292 3.43 5.51 -18.98
C GLU A 292 3.11 6.51 -20.09
N PRO A 293 3.94 7.55 -20.33
CA PRO A 293 3.75 8.46 -21.47
C PRO A 293 3.69 7.67 -22.80
N PRO A 294 2.73 7.98 -23.70
CA PRO A 294 2.65 7.32 -25.00
C PRO A 294 3.92 7.50 -25.83
N LYS A 295 4.30 6.45 -26.56
CA LYS A 295 5.52 6.40 -27.40
C LYS A 295 5.14 6.20 -28.86
N THR A 296 5.99 6.61 -29.80
CA THR A 296 5.81 6.29 -31.24
C THR A 296 5.56 4.79 -31.42
N VAL A 297 4.66 4.42 -32.33
CA VAL A 297 4.33 3.01 -32.60
C VAL A 297 5.56 2.30 -33.18
N ASP A 298 5.83 1.08 -32.70
CA ASP A 298 6.96 0.26 -33.12
C ASP A 298 6.87 -0.14 -34.61
N SER A 299 7.91 -0.77 -35.15
CA SER A 299 8.00 -1.12 -36.58
C SER A 299 6.83 -1.96 -37.11
N ASP A 300 6.22 -2.73 -36.22
CA ASP A 300 5.27 -3.79 -36.58
C ASP A 300 3.83 -3.26 -36.70
N GLY A 301 3.60 -1.99 -36.34
CA GLY A 301 2.31 -1.31 -36.39
C GLY A 301 1.45 -1.49 -35.14
N CYS A 302 0.19 -1.07 -35.22
CA CYS A 302 -0.82 -1.32 -34.18
C CYS A 302 -1.57 -2.63 -34.42
N ILE A 303 -2.15 -3.23 -33.37
CA ILE A 303 -2.85 -4.51 -33.40
C ILE A 303 -3.94 -4.60 -34.48
N HIS A 304 -3.98 -5.77 -35.12
CA HIS A 304 -4.69 -6.08 -36.36
C HIS A 304 -4.44 -5.08 -37.52
N ALA A 305 -3.22 -4.54 -37.62
CA ALA A 305 -2.80 -3.56 -38.62
C ALA A 305 -3.63 -2.25 -38.59
N SER A 306 -4.08 -1.85 -37.40
CA SER A 306 -4.95 -0.66 -37.21
C SER A 306 -4.24 0.68 -37.39
N CYS A 307 -2.91 0.69 -37.38
CA CYS A 307 -2.06 1.79 -37.80
C CYS A 307 -0.72 1.22 -38.33
N PRO A 308 -0.02 1.91 -39.25
CA PRO A 308 1.31 1.50 -39.70
C PRO A 308 2.38 1.73 -38.62
N GLY A 309 3.48 0.98 -38.71
CA GLY A 309 4.63 1.20 -37.83
C GLY A 309 5.25 2.59 -38.00
N GLY A 310 5.78 3.15 -36.91
CA GLY A 310 6.25 4.54 -36.86
C GLY A 310 5.13 5.59 -36.74
N SER A 311 3.87 5.18 -36.57
CA SER A 311 2.76 6.10 -36.32
C SER A 311 2.95 6.93 -35.04
N PRO A 312 2.38 8.15 -34.95
CA PRO A 312 2.49 8.99 -33.76
C PRO A 312 1.99 8.30 -32.48
N PRO A 313 2.42 8.76 -31.29
CA PRO A 313 2.07 8.13 -30.00
C PRO A 313 0.57 8.02 -29.70
N THR A 314 -0.24 8.86 -30.32
CA THR A 314 -1.70 8.86 -30.25
C THR A 314 -2.25 9.22 -31.62
N GLY A 315 -3.37 8.62 -32.02
CA GLY A 315 -4.04 8.97 -33.27
C GLY A 315 -5.52 8.57 -33.29
N ALA A 316 -6.20 9.00 -34.34
CA ALA A 316 -7.63 8.77 -34.54
C ALA A 316 -7.89 7.99 -35.82
N ASN A 317 -9.02 7.30 -35.89
CA ASN A 317 -9.53 6.75 -37.14
C ASN A 317 -9.85 7.88 -38.13
N ALA A 318 -9.49 7.69 -39.40
CA ALA A 318 -9.62 8.71 -40.44
C ALA A 318 -11.07 9.07 -40.79
N THR A 319 -12.03 8.16 -40.58
CA THR A 319 -13.46 8.35 -40.89
C THR A 319 -14.31 8.72 -39.68
N ASP A 320 -13.90 8.36 -38.46
CA ASP A 320 -14.57 8.78 -37.22
C ASP A 320 -13.54 9.22 -36.16
N PRO A 321 -13.40 10.54 -35.90
CA PRO A 321 -12.40 11.05 -34.96
C PRO A 321 -12.70 10.70 -33.49
N ARG A 322 -13.86 10.09 -33.19
CA ARG A 322 -14.21 9.59 -31.85
C ARG A 322 -13.51 8.27 -31.51
N LEU A 323 -12.98 7.56 -32.50
CA LEU A 323 -12.30 6.28 -32.35
C LEU A 323 -10.78 6.51 -32.33
N ASN A 324 -10.13 6.38 -31.18
CA ASN A 324 -8.73 6.78 -30.97
C ASN A 324 -7.88 5.66 -30.36
N TYR A 325 -6.60 5.64 -30.76
CA TYR A 325 -5.56 4.79 -30.20
C TYR A 325 -4.55 5.61 -29.40
N VAL A 326 -3.96 4.95 -28.39
CA VAL A 326 -2.89 5.47 -27.55
C VAL A 326 -1.85 4.37 -27.41
N ASN A 327 -0.62 4.60 -27.88
CA ASN A 327 0.44 3.59 -27.77
C ASN A 327 1.09 3.61 -26.38
N SER A 328 0.33 3.09 -25.41
CA SER A 328 0.70 2.88 -24.00
C SER A 328 -0.32 1.94 -23.34
N PHE A 329 -0.36 1.94 -22.01
CA PHE A 329 -1.22 1.10 -21.18
C PHE A 329 -2.70 1.57 -21.12
N PRO A 330 -3.62 0.72 -20.61
CA PRO A 330 -5.05 1.05 -20.53
C PRO A 330 -5.35 2.26 -19.65
N VAL A 331 -4.62 2.46 -18.54
CA VAL A 331 -4.75 3.66 -17.68
C VAL A 331 -4.38 4.93 -18.45
N THR A 332 -3.26 4.91 -19.16
CA THR A 332 -2.85 6.04 -20.03
C THR A 332 -3.89 6.28 -21.14
N SER A 333 -4.49 5.22 -21.67
CA SER A 333 -5.47 5.29 -22.76
C SER A 333 -6.78 5.96 -22.32
N ILE A 334 -7.35 5.54 -21.19
CA ILE A 334 -8.56 6.18 -20.63
C ILE A 334 -8.28 7.62 -20.18
N LYS A 335 -7.09 7.87 -19.59
CA LYS A 335 -6.63 9.21 -19.17
C LYS A 335 -6.53 10.18 -20.33
N GLN A 336 -5.90 9.78 -21.43
CA GLN A 336 -5.87 10.56 -22.68
C GLN A 336 -7.28 10.82 -23.22
N GLY A 337 -8.19 9.84 -23.11
CA GLY A 337 -9.61 9.99 -23.43
C GLY A 337 -10.29 11.08 -22.61
N ILE A 338 -10.13 11.02 -21.28
CA ILE A 338 -10.74 11.94 -20.31
C ILE A 338 -10.19 13.36 -20.42
N ASP A 339 -8.86 13.51 -20.46
CA ASP A 339 -8.18 14.80 -20.30
C ASP A 339 -8.00 15.56 -21.62
N VAL A 340 -7.93 14.85 -22.75
CA VAL A 340 -7.53 15.44 -24.05
C VAL A 340 -8.55 15.17 -25.15
N THR A 341 -8.78 13.90 -25.47
CA THR A 341 -9.50 13.51 -26.69
C THR A 341 -10.98 13.90 -26.62
N ALA A 342 -11.67 13.54 -25.54
CA ALA A 342 -13.10 13.76 -25.43
C ALA A 342 -13.45 15.25 -25.20
N PRO A 343 -12.75 16.02 -24.31
CA PRO A 343 -12.95 17.46 -24.22
C PRO A 343 -12.70 18.20 -25.55
N LYS A 344 -11.73 17.75 -26.36
CA LYS A 344 -11.49 18.33 -27.69
C LYS A 344 -12.67 18.12 -28.65
N LEU A 345 -13.36 16.98 -28.56
CA LEU A 345 -14.52 16.64 -29.41
C LEU A 345 -15.83 17.24 -28.88
N TRP A 346 -15.93 17.49 -27.57
CA TRP A 346 -17.13 18.02 -26.90
C TRP A 346 -17.01 19.50 -26.49
N ASN A 347 -16.20 20.30 -27.21
CA ASN A 347 -16.03 21.75 -26.97
C ASN A 347 -15.69 22.12 -25.51
N GLY A 348 -14.84 21.31 -24.86
CA GLY A 348 -14.41 21.48 -23.47
C GLY A 348 -15.31 20.81 -22.42
N ALA A 349 -16.43 20.22 -22.81
CA ALA A 349 -17.27 19.45 -21.88
C ALA A 349 -16.56 18.17 -21.42
N LYS A 350 -16.75 17.80 -20.15
CA LYS A 350 -16.13 16.61 -19.55
C LYS A 350 -16.97 15.35 -19.77
N PRO A 351 -16.35 14.15 -19.75
CA PRO A 351 -17.09 12.89 -19.67
C PRO A 351 -17.89 12.80 -18.36
N GLU A 352 -19.00 12.07 -18.42
CA GLU A 352 -19.93 11.88 -17.30
C GLU A 352 -19.95 10.43 -16.79
N LEU A 353 -19.48 9.49 -17.62
CA LEU A 353 -19.40 8.07 -17.33
C LEU A 353 -18.20 7.49 -18.10
N ALA A 354 -17.43 6.61 -17.46
CA ALA A 354 -16.31 5.90 -18.07
C ALA A 354 -16.62 4.41 -18.17
N LEU A 355 -16.52 3.83 -19.37
CA LEU A 355 -16.82 2.42 -19.61
C LEU A 355 -15.58 1.72 -20.15
N THR A 356 -15.18 0.60 -19.55
CA THR A 356 -14.01 -0.17 -20.00
C THR A 356 -14.41 -1.59 -20.39
N GLY A 357 -13.86 -2.08 -21.51
CA GLY A 357 -14.28 -3.35 -22.11
C GLY A 357 -15.53 -3.21 -23.03
N PRO A 358 -16.27 -4.31 -23.29
CA PRO A 358 -15.99 -5.66 -22.78
C PRO A 358 -14.64 -6.21 -23.27
N ASN A 359 -13.82 -6.72 -22.35
CA ASN A 359 -12.57 -7.41 -22.72
C ASN A 359 -12.79 -8.93 -22.90
N VAL A 360 -11.90 -9.58 -23.63
CA VAL A 360 -11.84 -11.04 -23.75
C VAL A 360 -11.23 -11.64 -22.48
N GLY A 361 -11.95 -12.58 -21.86
CA GLY A 361 -11.59 -13.23 -20.60
C GLY A 361 -12.22 -12.54 -19.38
N SER A 362 -12.68 -13.36 -18.42
CA SER A 362 -13.21 -12.87 -17.14
C SER A 362 -12.12 -12.20 -16.29
N ASN A 363 -12.52 -11.17 -15.56
CA ASN A 363 -11.71 -10.50 -14.53
C ASN A 363 -12.37 -10.76 -13.17
N VAL A 364 -12.06 -11.91 -12.56
CA VAL A 364 -12.65 -12.33 -11.28
C VAL A 364 -11.61 -12.57 -10.20
N ALA A 365 -11.95 -12.18 -8.96
CA ALA A 365 -11.17 -12.43 -7.76
C ALA A 365 -9.67 -12.03 -7.88
N VAL A 366 -8.75 -12.99 -7.84
CA VAL A 366 -7.29 -12.74 -7.85
C VAL A 366 -6.77 -12.16 -9.16
N GLN A 367 -7.57 -12.16 -10.24
CA GLN A 367 -7.22 -11.56 -11.53
C GLN A 367 -7.45 -10.04 -11.53
N VAL A 368 -8.42 -9.54 -10.76
CA VAL A 368 -8.86 -8.13 -10.74
C VAL A 368 -7.72 -7.13 -10.50
N PRO A 369 -6.72 -7.37 -9.62
CA PRO A 369 -5.57 -6.47 -9.48
C PRO A 369 -4.77 -6.28 -10.78
N PHE A 370 -4.65 -7.33 -11.58
CA PHE A 370 -3.86 -7.41 -12.82
C PHE A 370 -4.65 -7.05 -14.08
N SER A 371 -5.99 -6.97 -14.01
CA SER A 371 -6.81 -6.52 -15.14
C SER A 371 -6.50 -5.08 -15.52
N GLY A 372 -6.21 -4.85 -16.81
CA GLY A 372 -6.02 -3.53 -17.39
C GLY A 372 -7.34 -2.79 -17.57
N THR A 373 -8.38 -3.51 -17.97
CA THR A 373 -9.77 -3.01 -18.07
C THR A 373 -10.29 -2.52 -16.71
N VAL A 374 -10.08 -3.27 -15.62
CA VAL A 374 -10.37 -2.77 -14.27
C VAL A 374 -9.40 -1.65 -13.86
N GLY A 375 -8.13 -1.72 -14.25
CA GLY A 375 -7.15 -0.66 -13.99
C GLY A 375 -7.57 0.70 -14.54
N ALA A 376 -8.10 0.74 -15.77
CA ALA A 376 -8.65 1.93 -16.40
C ALA A 376 -9.91 2.45 -15.67
N ALA A 377 -10.84 1.57 -15.31
CA ALA A 377 -12.03 1.96 -14.53
C ALA A 377 -11.67 2.50 -13.14
N THR A 378 -10.67 1.89 -12.50
CA THR A 378 -10.11 2.32 -11.21
C THR A 378 -9.54 3.76 -11.31
N TYR A 379 -8.80 4.05 -12.38
CA TYR A 379 -8.27 5.40 -12.62
C TYR A 379 -9.39 6.43 -12.82
N ALA A 380 -10.41 6.10 -13.62
CA ALA A 380 -11.55 7.00 -13.84
C ALA A 380 -12.31 7.29 -12.53
N ALA A 381 -12.63 6.26 -11.75
CA ALA A 381 -13.36 6.40 -10.49
C ALA A 381 -12.58 7.11 -9.37
N LYS A 382 -11.27 6.85 -9.24
CA LYS A 382 -10.43 7.40 -8.16
C LYS A 382 -9.74 8.71 -8.52
N THR A 383 -9.13 8.81 -9.69
CA THR A 383 -8.27 9.94 -10.05
C THR A 383 -9.06 11.01 -10.80
N ALA A 384 -9.83 10.62 -11.82
CA ALA A 384 -10.65 11.55 -12.58
C ALA A 384 -11.98 11.92 -11.90
N GLN A 385 -12.40 11.15 -10.88
CA GLN A 385 -13.69 11.28 -10.18
C GLN A 385 -14.89 11.17 -11.14
N ILE A 386 -14.79 10.28 -12.12
CA ILE A 386 -15.84 9.94 -13.09
C ILE A 386 -16.36 8.53 -12.76
N PRO A 387 -17.69 8.33 -12.58
CA PRO A 387 -18.27 6.99 -12.38
C PRO A 387 -17.80 6.00 -13.44
N ALA A 388 -17.41 4.79 -13.03
CA ALA A 388 -16.78 3.84 -13.94
C ALA A 388 -17.35 2.40 -13.86
N ILE A 389 -17.45 1.75 -15.01
CA ILE A 389 -17.86 0.34 -15.13
C ILE A 389 -16.83 -0.40 -15.99
N ALA A 390 -16.35 -1.54 -15.51
CA ALA A 390 -15.50 -2.48 -16.21
C ALA A 390 -16.32 -3.71 -16.63
N PHE A 391 -16.24 -4.09 -17.90
CA PHE A 391 -16.96 -5.21 -18.49
C PHE A 391 -15.99 -6.29 -19.00
N SER A 392 -16.32 -7.56 -18.78
CA SER A 392 -15.45 -8.70 -19.11
C SER A 392 -16.26 -9.90 -19.59
N GLY A 393 -15.92 -10.48 -20.74
CA GLY A 393 -16.62 -11.63 -21.33
C GLY A 393 -15.85 -12.94 -21.19
N GLN A 394 -16.46 -13.99 -20.60
CA GLN A 394 -15.75 -15.24 -20.32
C GLN A 394 -15.31 -16.02 -21.58
N SER A 395 -16.10 -15.99 -22.66
CA SER A 395 -15.76 -16.65 -23.93
C SER A 395 -15.60 -15.66 -25.09
N GLY A 396 -14.67 -15.95 -25.99
CA GLY A 396 -14.36 -15.18 -27.18
C GLY A 396 -12.88 -15.32 -27.52
N ASP A 397 -12.53 -15.03 -28.77
CA ASP A 397 -11.16 -14.95 -29.25
C ASP A 397 -10.88 -13.52 -29.72
N PRO A 398 -9.67 -12.96 -29.51
CA PRO A 398 -9.32 -11.62 -29.98
C PRO A 398 -9.61 -11.46 -31.48
N THR A 399 -10.53 -10.57 -31.82
CA THR A 399 -11.03 -10.41 -33.19
C THR A 399 -10.85 -8.97 -33.66
N ALA A 400 -10.43 -8.80 -34.91
CA ALA A 400 -10.26 -7.48 -35.52
C ALA A 400 -11.60 -6.79 -35.80
N TRP A 401 -11.68 -5.47 -35.58
CA TRP A 401 -12.86 -4.63 -35.82
C TRP A 401 -13.43 -4.68 -37.26
N ASN A 402 -12.63 -5.10 -38.23
CA ASN A 402 -13.00 -5.19 -39.64
C ASN A 402 -13.32 -6.63 -40.11
N ALA A 403 -13.25 -7.61 -39.20
CA ALA A 403 -13.76 -8.95 -39.42
C ALA A 403 -15.28 -9.01 -39.18
N PRO A 404 -15.99 -10.07 -39.62
CA PRO A 404 -17.40 -10.27 -39.28
C PRO A 404 -17.61 -10.29 -37.75
N THR A 405 -18.48 -9.43 -37.23
CA THR A 405 -18.72 -9.28 -35.79
C THR A 405 -19.08 -10.61 -35.13
N PRO A 406 -18.26 -11.13 -34.20
CA PRO A 406 -18.50 -12.41 -33.54
C PRO A 406 -19.83 -12.46 -32.79
N PHE A 407 -20.39 -13.66 -32.64
CA PHE A 407 -21.63 -13.87 -31.90
C PHE A 407 -21.55 -13.36 -30.45
N HIS A 408 -20.48 -13.72 -29.74
CA HIS A 408 -20.27 -13.29 -28.35
C HIS A 408 -20.18 -11.77 -28.20
N SER A 409 -19.61 -11.10 -29.20
CA SER A 409 -19.40 -9.65 -29.22
C SER A 409 -20.72 -8.87 -29.17
N LYS A 410 -21.73 -9.34 -29.91
CA LYS A 410 -23.08 -8.76 -29.91
C LYS A 410 -23.76 -8.94 -28.56
N ILE A 411 -23.76 -10.16 -28.02
CA ILE A 411 -24.38 -10.48 -26.74
C ILE A 411 -23.75 -9.67 -25.59
N TYR A 412 -22.42 -9.56 -25.54
CA TYR A 412 -21.76 -8.75 -24.50
C TYR A 412 -22.00 -7.25 -24.66
N ALA A 413 -22.05 -6.73 -25.90
CA ALA A 413 -22.40 -5.33 -26.15
C ALA A 413 -23.82 -5.00 -25.68
N ASP A 414 -24.80 -5.86 -25.97
CA ASP A 414 -26.19 -5.70 -25.51
C ASP A 414 -26.30 -5.80 -23.98
N LEU A 415 -25.61 -6.75 -23.35
CA LEU A 415 -25.60 -6.89 -21.89
C LEU A 415 -24.91 -5.71 -21.20
N ALA A 416 -23.81 -5.19 -21.77
CA ALA A 416 -23.12 -4.01 -21.28
C ALA A 416 -23.97 -2.74 -21.45
N LEU A 417 -24.71 -2.62 -22.56
CA LEU A 417 -25.67 -1.53 -22.79
C LEU A 417 -26.84 -1.60 -21.80
N ASN A 418 -27.38 -2.79 -21.50
CA ASN A 418 -28.44 -2.96 -20.50
C ASN A 418 -28.01 -2.50 -19.11
N VAL A 419 -26.80 -2.88 -18.66
CA VAL A 419 -26.24 -2.42 -17.38
C VAL A 419 -26.00 -0.90 -17.40
N THR A 420 -25.39 -0.39 -18.47
CA THR A 420 -25.10 1.06 -18.65
C THR A 420 -26.38 1.88 -18.60
N THR A 421 -27.42 1.46 -19.34
CA THR A 421 -28.74 2.10 -19.39
C THR A 421 -29.42 2.07 -18.03
N THR A 422 -29.32 0.97 -17.29
CA THR A 422 -29.87 0.84 -15.93
C THR A 422 -29.20 1.82 -14.96
N ILE A 423 -27.87 2.00 -15.06
CA ILE A 423 -27.10 2.95 -14.24
C ILE A 423 -27.33 4.41 -14.64
N ILE A 424 -27.59 4.70 -15.92
CA ILE A 424 -27.97 6.06 -16.35
C ILE A 424 -29.39 6.40 -15.85
N ASN A 425 -30.32 5.45 -15.95
CA ASN A 425 -31.72 5.63 -15.55
C ASN A 425 -31.94 5.71 -14.04
N SER A 426 -31.00 5.25 -13.19
CA SER A 426 -31.07 5.46 -11.74
C SER A 426 -30.83 6.92 -11.33
N GLY A 427 -30.26 7.73 -12.23
CA GLY A 427 -29.99 9.16 -12.02
C GLY A 427 -28.61 9.45 -11.45
N LYS A 428 -28.25 10.74 -11.36
CA LYS A 428 -26.96 11.18 -10.83
C LYS A 428 -27.02 11.34 -9.30
N PRO A 429 -25.95 10.98 -8.55
CA PRO A 429 -24.69 10.40 -9.03
C PRO A 429 -24.86 8.92 -9.45
N TYR A 430 -24.34 8.56 -10.61
CA TYR A 430 -24.52 7.22 -11.20
C TYR A 430 -23.93 6.09 -10.35
N LEU A 431 -22.82 6.36 -9.65
CA LEU A 431 -22.17 5.47 -8.68
C LEU A 431 -21.65 6.28 -7.48
N PRO A 432 -21.46 5.68 -6.30
CA PRO A 432 -20.82 6.34 -5.17
C PRO A 432 -19.37 6.73 -5.47
N ALA A 433 -18.84 7.72 -4.73
CA ALA A 433 -17.46 8.18 -4.89
C ALA A 433 -16.45 7.04 -4.67
N ASN A 434 -15.35 7.06 -5.42
CA ASN A 434 -14.29 6.04 -5.40
C ASN A 434 -14.80 4.60 -5.61
N THR A 435 -15.96 4.42 -6.24
CA THR A 435 -16.55 3.11 -6.54
C THR A 435 -16.57 2.88 -8.05
N TYR A 436 -16.19 1.67 -8.47
CA TYR A 436 -16.41 1.19 -9.83
C TYR A 436 -17.24 -0.10 -9.80
N LEU A 437 -17.88 -0.47 -10.90
CA LEU A 437 -18.52 -1.79 -11.03
C LEU A 437 -17.63 -2.72 -11.84
N ASN A 438 -17.33 -3.90 -11.29
CA ASN A 438 -16.73 -5.04 -12.01
C ASN A 438 -17.85 -5.94 -12.52
N VAL A 439 -18.03 -6.04 -13.84
CA VAL A 439 -19.13 -6.75 -14.48
C VAL A 439 -18.58 -7.88 -15.35
N ASN A 440 -18.88 -9.12 -14.98
CA ASN A 440 -18.46 -10.29 -15.77
C ASN A 440 -19.67 -10.98 -16.40
N PHE A 441 -19.57 -11.23 -17.71
CA PHE A 441 -20.51 -12.02 -18.49
C PHE A 441 -20.03 -13.47 -18.56
N PRO A 442 -20.93 -14.46 -18.48
CA PRO A 442 -20.59 -15.88 -18.56
C PRO A 442 -20.32 -16.28 -20.03
N SER A 443 -19.87 -17.51 -20.24
CA SER A 443 -19.65 -18.03 -21.60
C SER A 443 -20.96 -18.12 -22.39
N VAL A 444 -20.90 -17.68 -23.64
CA VAL A 444 -22.05 -17.63 -24.57
C VAL A 444 -21.76 -18.43 -25.84
N SER A 445 -22.78 -19.09 -26.38
CA SER A 445 -22.75 -19.78 -27.66
C SER A 445 -24.11 -19.67 -28.36
N GLU A 446 -24.19 -20.04 -29.64
CA GLU A 446 -25.47 -20.01 -30.39
C GLU A 446 -26.56 -20.90 -29.77
N THR A 447 -26.17 -21.92 -28.99
CA THR A 447 -27.09 -22.87 -28.35
C THR A 447 -27.36 -22.60 -26.88
N LYS A 448 -26.60 -21.69 -26.24
CA LYS A 448 -26.66 -21.46 -24.80
C LYS A 448 -26.26 -20.04 -24.42
N CYS A 449 -27.10 -19.37 -23.62
CA CYS A 449 -26.96 -17.96 -23.29
C CYS A 449 -26.88 -17.11 -24.57
N SER A 450 -27.80 -17.39 -25.50
CA SER A 450 -27.78 -16.92 -26.89
C SER A 450 -28.66 -15.69 -27.13
N ASP A 451 -29.41 -15.25 -26.14
CA ASP A 451 -30.31 -14.10 -26.20
C ASP A 451 -30.17 -13.27 -24.91
N PRO A 452 -29.99 -11.93 -24.96
CA PRO A 452 -29.83 -11.08 -23.78
C PRO A 452 -30.94 -11.21 -22.72
N SER A 453 -32.15 -11.61 -23.10
CA SER A 453 -33.27 -11.84 -22.17
C SER A 453 -33.13 -13.10 -21.30
N GLN A 454 -32.24 -14.03 -21.66
CA GLN A 454 -31.96 -15.23 -20.87
C GLN A 454 -31.11 -14.93 -19.63
N PHE A 455 -30.43 -13.77 -19.60
CA PHE A 455 -29.44 -13.47 -18.58
C PHE A 455 -30.06 -12.93 -17.29
N LYS A 456 -29.47 -13.35 -16.17
CA LYS A 456 -29.88 -12.91 -14.83
C LYS A 456 -28.72 -12.20 -14.15
N TYR A 457 -28.96 -10.97 -13.71
CA TYR A 457 -27.96 -10.18 -13.02
C TYR A 457 -27.93 -10.52 -11.52
N ILE A 458 -26.77 -10.91 -11.01
CA ILE A 458 -26.52 -11.17 -9.59
C ILE A 458 -25.57 -10.09 -9.07
N PHE A 459 -25.98 -9.41 -7.99
CA PHE A 459 -25.10 -8.50 -7.26
C PHE A 459 -24.13 -9.31 -6.39
N THR A 460 -22.84 -9.12 -6.61
CA THR A 460 -21.77 -10.00 -6.11
C THR A 460 -20.70 -9.23 -5.36
N ARG A 461 -19.68 -9.95 -4.88
CA ARG A 461 -18.46 -9.40 -4.30
C ARG A 461 -17.21 -9.93 -5.01
N ILE A 462 -16.18 -9.08 -5.09
CA ILE A 462 -14.88 -9.38 -5.74
C ILE A 462 -14.07 -10.43 -4.96
N ASN A 463 -13.92 -10.21 -3.65
CA ASN A 463 -13.08 -11.05 -2.79
C ASN A 463 -13.95 -12.06 -2.03
N THR A 464 -13.33 -13.08 -1.44
CA THR A 464 -14.04 -14.12 -0.66
C THR A 464 -14.63 -13.64 0.68
N GLY A 465 -14.26 -12.45 1.15
CA GLY A 465 -14.75 -11.89 2.43
C GLY A 465 -14.12 -12.46 3.69
N LEU A 466 -13.13 -13.35 3.58
CA LEU A 466 -12.44 -13.96 4.72
C LEU A 466 -11.73 -12.93 5.62
N LEU A 467 -11.23 -11.84 5.02
CA LEU A 467 -10.46 -10.77 5.68
C LEU A 467 -11.10 -9.38 5.54
N SER A 468 -12.36 -9.28 5.10
CA SER A 468 -13.08 -8.01 4.96
C SER A 468 -14.25 -7.90 5.94
N ALA A 469 -14.68 -6.66 6.21
CA ALA A 469 -15.94 -6.40 6.91
C ALA A 469 -17.13 -7.04 6.16
N ARG A 470 -18.28 -7.08 6.82
CA ARG A 470 -19.56 -7.47 6.18
C ARG A 470 -19.92 -6.43 5.13
N ASP A 471 -20.53 -6.89 4.04
CA ASP A 471 -21.04 -6.03 2.96
C ASP A 471 -22.55 -5.85 3.17
N ALA A 472 -23.43 -6.49 2.39
CA ALA A 472 -24.87 -6.34 2.49
C ALA A 472 -25.58 -7.62 3.00
N ASP A 473 -26.76 -7.44 3.58
CA ASP A 473 -27.67 -8.57 3.86
C ASP A 473 -28.24 -9.14 2.56
N TRP A 474 -28.10 -10.45 2.38
CA TRP A 474 -28.43 -11.17 1.16
C TRP A 474 -28.91 -12.59 1.48
N CYS A 475 -30.19 -12.89 1.23
CA CYS A 475 -30.75 -14.25 1.32
C CYS A 475 -30.41 -15.02 2.61
N GLY A 476 -30.46 -14.35 3.78
CA GLY A 476 -30.13 -14.95 5.08
C GLY A 476 -28.64 -14.97 5.45
N SER A 477 -27.78 -14.52 4.54
CA SER A 477 -26.35 -14.20 4.78
C SER A 477 -26.19 -12.69 5.01
N THR A 478 -25.12 -12.29 5.70
CA THR A 478 -24.66 -10.88 5.79
C THR A 478 -23.50 -10.60 4.81
N ARG A 479 -23.46 -11.37 3.71
CA ARG A 479 -22.44 -11.32 2.66
C ARG A 479 -23.07 -11.71 1.32
N LEU A 480 -22.83 -10.88 0.30
CA LEU A 480 -23.11 -11.12 -1.10
C LEU A 480 -22.36 -12.36 -1.64
N PRO A 481 -22.89 -13.02 -2.69
CA PRO A 481 -22.22 -14.14 -3.36
C PRO A 481 -20.92 -13.70 -4.03
N TRP A 482 -19.91 -14.58 -3.99
CA TRP A 482 -18.60 -14.32 -4.58
C TRP A 482 -18.66 -14.43 -6.12
N GLU A 483 -18.13 -13.44 -6.84
CA GLU A 483 -18.27 -13.39 -8.31
C GLU A 483 -17.66 -14.59 -9.04
N ALA A 484 -16.57 -15.16 -8.51
CA ALA A 484 -15.94 -16.34 -9.08
C ALA A 484 -16.76 -17.61 -8.84
N ASP A 485 -17.52 -17.70 -7.74
CA ASP A 485 -18.47 -18.79 -7.52
C ASP A 485 -19.59 -18.74 -8.57
N VAL A 486 -20.12 -17.55 -8.85
CA VAL A 486 -21.20 -17.37 -9.84
C VAL A 486 -20.72 -17.61 -11.28
N ILE A 487 -19.56 -17.08 -11.70
CA ILE A 487 -19.07 -17.19 -13.09
C ILE A 487 -18.29 -18.47 -13.38
N LEU A 488 -17.42 -18.93 -12.47
CA LEU A 488 -16.54 -20.08 -12.72
C LEU A 488 -17.11 -21.41 -12.22
N ILE A 489 -17.85 -21.40 -11.10
CA ILE A 489 -18.35 -22.64 -10.47
C ILE A 489 -19.80 -22.92 -10.91
N ARG A 490 -20.67 -21.90 -10.89
CA ARG A 490 -22.08 -21.98 -11.30
C ARG A 490 -22.34 -21.53 -12.75
N GLY A 491 -21.29 -21.42 -13.58
CA GLY A 491 -21.29 -20.76 -14.90
C GLY A 491 -22.19 -21.37 -15.99
N SER A 492 -23.13 -22.24 -15.65
CA SER A 492 -24.05 -22.92 -16.57
C SER A 492 -25.35 -22.17 -16.87
N ASP A 493 -25.67 -21.09 -16.16
CA ASP A 493 -27.05 -20.61 -16.01
C ASP A 493 -27.28 -19.15 -16.47
N CYS A 494 -26.40 -18.63 -17.35
CA CYS A 494 -26.47 -17.28 -17.92
C CYS A 494 -26.49 -16.15 -16.85
N TYR A 495 -25.78 -16.34 -15.73
CA TYR A 495 -25.63 -15.31 -14.71
C TYR A 495 -24.58 -14.26 -15.09
N VAL A 496 -24.97 -13.00 -15.07
CA VAL A 496 -24.05 -11.84 -15.12
C VAL A 496 -23.75 -11.42 -13.70
N THR A 497 -22.48 -11.25 -13.34
CA THR A 497 -22.10 -10.73 -12.03
C THR A 497 -21.86 -9.23 -12.09
N ILE A 498 -22.28 -8.53 -11.04
CA ILE A 498 -22.04 -7.10 -10.84
C ILE A 498 -21.48 -6.92 -9.44
N SER A 499 -20.17 -6.73 -9.33
CA SER A 499 -19.49 -6.52 -8.05
C SER A 499 -19.08 -5.06 -7.87
N PRO A 500 -19.44 -4.39 -6.76
CA PRO A 500 -18.98 -3.05 -6.47
C PRO A 500 -17.54 -3.08 -5.90
N GLY A 501 -16.61 -2.50 -6.64
CA GLY A 501 -15.19 -2.42 -6.28
C GLY A 501 -14.81 -1.07 -5.66
N ASP A 502 -14.03 -1.10 -4.59
CA ASP A 502 -13.34 0.06 -4.04
C ASP A 502 -12.15 0.41 -4.95
N ALA A 503 -12.14 1.61 -5.52
CA ALA A 503 -11.08 2.05 -6.42
C ALA A 503 -9.73 2.29 -5.71
N ASN A 504 -9.65 2.19 -4.37
CA ASN A 504 -8.41 2.33 -3.63
C ASN A 504 -7.50 1.10 -3.70
N ASP A 505 -8.08 -0.10 -3.62
CA ASP A 505 -7.35 -1.37 -3.54
C ASP A 505 -7.91 -2.47 -4.47
N LYS A 506 -8.95 -2.14 -5.27
CA LYS A 506 -9.71 -3.03 -6.15
C LYS A 506 -10.42 -4.18 -5.41
N THR A 507 -10.60 -4.09 -4.10
CA THR A 507 -11.39 -5.06 -3.33
C THR A 507 -12.87 -4.72 -3.35
N THR A 508 -13.70 -5.55 -2.71
CA THR A 508 -15.14 -5.30 -2.58
C THR A 508 -15.38 -4.13 -1.64
N ILE A 509 -16.20 -3.15 -2.07
CA ILE A 509 -16.60 -2.06 -1.18
C ILE A 509 -17.38 -2.62 0.03
N ASN A 510 -17.00 -2.23 1.24
CA ASN A 510 -17.67 -2.64 2.47
C ASN A 510 -18.77 -1.62 2.84
N ASP A 511 -19.77 -2.03 3.61
CA ASP A 511 -20.92 -1.18 3.97
C ASP A 511 -20.54 0.11 4.74
N ALA A 512 -19.35 0.16 5.34
CA ALA A 512 -18.78 1.37 5.92
C ALA A 512 -18.57 2.51 4.91
N ALA A 513 -18.35 2.21 3.63
CA ALA A 513 -18.22 3.21 2.57
C ALA A 513 -19.57 3.63 1.94
N LYS A 514 -20.67 2.91 2.19
CA LYS A 514 -22.03 3.43 1.98
C LYS A 514 -22.42 4.52 2.98
N ARG A 515 -21.60 4.76 4.01
CA ARG A 515 -21.72 5.88 4.95
C ARG A 515 -20.84 7.08 4.55
N ASP A 516 -20.59 7.28 3.26
CA ASP A 516 -20.40 8.65 2.77
C ASP A 516 -21.80 9.26 2.73
N ASP A 517 -22.09 10.12 3.72
CA ASP A 517 -23.36 10.82 3.90
C ASP A 517 -23.84 11.38 2.55
N GLY A 518 -25.13 11.25 2.23
CA GLY A 518 -25.70 11.40 0.87
C GLY A 518 -25.59 12.78 0.19
N ASP A 519 -24.74 13.66 0.71
CA ASP A 519 -24.30 14.92 0.12
C ASP A 519 -22.79 14.95 -0.23
N GLY A 520 -22.08 13.81 -0.09
CA GLY A 520 -20.67 13.64 -0.41
C GLY A 520 -19.71 14.39 0.53
N LYS A 521 -20.16 14.79 1.73
CA LYS A 521 -19.33 15.51 2.71
C LYS A 521 -18.04 14.78 3.05
N ALA A 522 -18.05 13.49 3.35
CA ALA A 522 -16.84 12.80 3.82
C ALA A 522 -15.82 12.64 2.68
N SER A 523 -16.26 12.34 1.45
CA SER A 523 -15.39 12.41 0.27
C SER A 523 -14.86 13.82 0.01
N ARG A 524 -15.66 14.87 0.21
CA ARG A 524 -15.21 16.26 0.07
C ARG A 524 -14.21 16.68 1.16
N MET A 525 -14.39 16.24 2.40
CA MET A 525 -13.42 16.47 3.49
C MET A 525 -12.10 15.73 3.20
N LYS A 526 -12.15 14.45 2.80
CA LYS A 526 -10.98 13.67 2.39
C LYS A 526 -10.27 14.29 1.18
N SER A 527 -11.02 14.86 0.24
CA SER A 527 -10.45 15.63 -0.87
C SER A 527 -9.67 16.84 -0.33
N TYR A 528 -10.24 17.63 0.59
CA TYR A 528 -9.52 18.74 1.22
C TYR A 528 -8.24 18.28 1.95
N GLU A 529 -8.28 17.17 2.69
CA GLU A 529 -7.08 16.58 3.32
C GLU A 529 -6.01 16.23 2.27
N SER A 530 -6.39 15.55 1.18
CA SER A 530 -5.46 15.09 0.14
C SER A 530 -4.73 16.22 -0.60
N HIS A 531 -5.31 17.42 -0.69
CA HIS A 531 -4.66 18.57 -1.33
C HIS A 531 -3.42 19.07 -0.56
N PHE A 532 -3.27 18.69 0.71
CA PHE A 532 -2.14 19.06 1.57
C PHE A 532 -1.24 17.86 1.95
N ASP A 533 -1.55 16.65 1.47
CA ASP A 533 -0.80 15.42 1.78
C ASP A 533 0.37 15.23 0.79
N HIS A 534 1.52 15.83 1.11
CA HIS A 534 2.73 15.74 0.28
C HIS A 534 3.56 14.50 0.59
N THR A 535 4.21 13.91 -0.42
CA THR A 535 5.11 12.74 -0.28
C THR A 535 6.56 13.08 -0.59
N LEU A 536 7.51 12.49 0.15
CA LEU A 536 8.94 12.58 -0.13
C LEU A 536 9.35 11.71 -1.34
N PRO A 537 10.43 12.07 -2.05
CA PRO A 537 10.99 11.25 -3.13
C PRO A 537 11.65 9.97 -2.60
N LEU A 538 11.31 8.82 -3.19
CA LEU A 538 11.78 7.48 -2.76
C LEU A 538 13.27 7.21 -2.99
N ASN A 539 13.90 7.93 -3.92
CA ASN A 539 15.26 7.65 -4.42
C ASN A 539 16.26 8.80 -4.11
N GLN A 540 16.01 9.58 -3.06
CA GLN A 540 16.92 10.63 -2.61
C GLN A 540 17.24 10.48 -1.12
N PRO A 541 18.44 10.90 -0.69
CA PRO A 541 18.75 11.04 0.72
C PRO A 541 17.80 12.05 1.39
N ILE A 542 17.24 11.66 2.53
CA ILE A 542 16.30 12.47 3.31
C ILE A 542 16.95 12.85 4.64
N ILE A 543 16.70 14.07 5.08
CA ILE A 543 17.04 14.56 6.42
C ILE A 543 15.75 14.78 7.21
N LEU A 544 15.68 14.21 8.41
CA LEU A 544 14.74 14.61 9.46
C LEU A 544 15.46 15.56 10.41
N ARG A 545 14.86 16.71 10.69
CA ARG A 545 15.24 17.58 11.79
C ARG A 545 14.07 17.75 12.76
N LEU A 546 14.35 17.63 14.05
CA LEU A 546 13.44 17.86 15.17
C LEU A 546 14.02 18.99 16.02
N ASP A 547 13.21 19.99 16.37
CA ASP A 547 13.64 21.17 17.14
C ASP A 547 12.73 21.37 18.36
N GLY A 548 13.31 21.68 19.52
CA GLY A 548 12.58 21.80 20.79
C GLY A 548 11.72 23.07 20.87
N HIS A 549 10.41 22.93 20.70
CA HIS A 549 9.52 24.09 20.68
C HIS A 549 9.46 24.81 22.05
N GLY A 550 9.92 26.06 22.08
CA GLY A 550 9.95 26.87 23.29
C GLY A 550 11.02 26.46 24.31
N PHE A 551 12.03 25.68 23.90
CA PHE A 551 12.99 25.08 24.84
C PHE A 551 13.80 26.11 25.66
N SER A 552 14.01 27.33 25.16
CA SER A 552 14.63 28.42 25.95
C SER A 552 13.86 28.78 27.23
N ARG A 553 12.52 28.65 27.22
CA ARG A 553 11.67 28.83 28.41
C ARG A 553 11.68 27.58 29.29
N PHE A 554 11.54 26.41 28.68
CA PHE A 554 11.54 25.12 29.37
C PHE A 554 12.87 24.86 30.14
N THR A 555 14.00 25.06 29.48
CA THR A 555 15.35 24.89 30.07
C THR A 555 15.71 25.97 31.09
N SER A 556 14.92 27.04 31.24
CA SER A 556 15.20 28.11 32.21
C SER A 556 15.19 27.64 33.68
N HIS A 557 14.54 26.51 33.94
CA HIS A 557 14.47 25.84 35.25
C HIS A 557 15.72 24.99 35.58
N PHE A 558 16.56 24.69 34.60
CA PHE A 558 17.67 23.74 34.70
C PHE A 558 19.01 24.45 34.95
N ALA A 559 20.10 23.67 35.02
CA ALA A 559 21.45 24.21 35.14
C ALA A 559 21.81 25.09 33.93
N ARG A 560 22.63 26.11 34.15
CA ARG A 560 23.14 27.01 33.11
C ARG A 560 24.67 27.03 33.16
N PRO A 561 25.36 27.15 32.01
CA PRO A 561 24.79 27.27 30.66
C PRO A 561 24.39 25.94 30.03
N PHE A 562 24.75 24.80 30.63
CA PHE A 562 24.45 23.45 30.16
C PHE A 562 23.92 22.58 31.31
N ASP A 563 23.04 21.61 31.01
CA ASP A 563 22.53 20.64 31.97
C ASP A 563 22.67 19.21 31.39
N GLU A 564 23.40 18.35 32.11
CA GLU A 564 23.75 16.99 31.68
C GLU A 564 22.52 16.07 31.59
N ARG A 565 21.42 16.40 32.27
CA ARG A 565 20.20 15.57 32.31
C ARG A 565 19.37 15.76 31.05
N ILE A 566 19.28 17.00 30.58
CA ILE A 566 18.71 17.32 29.26
C ILE A 566 19.55 16.64 28.18
N HIS A 567 20.88 16.77 28.25
CA HIS A 567 21.79 16.13 27.30
C HIS A 567 21.62 14.60 27.26
N THR A 568 21.58 13.94 28.41
CA THR A 568 21.34 12.49 28.55
C THR A 568 19.98 12.08 27.96
N ALA A 569 18.94 12.88 28.20
CA ALA A 569 17.61 12.64 27.65
C ALA A 569 17.56 12.79 26.13
N MET A 570 18.27 13.77 25.55
CA MET A 570 18.40 13.94 24.10
C MET A 570 19.13 12.76 23.44
N ILE A 571 20.26 12.31 24.02
CA ILE A 571 20.98 11.11 23.53
C ILE A 571 20.06 9.87 23.56
N SER A 572 19.34 9.67 24.67
CA SER A 572 18.44 8.52 24.82
C SER A 572 17.25 8.57 23.86
N ALA A 573 16.72 9.77 23.58
CA ALA A 573 15.70 9.99 22.56
C ALA A 573 16.24 9.73 21.14
N CYS A 574 17.47 10.15 20.82
CA CYS A 574 18.14 9.83 19.56
C CYS A 574 18.33 8.32 19.36
N ALA A 575 18.71 7.59 20.42
CA ALA A 575 18.84 6.14 20.39
C ALA A 575 17.50 5.46 20.05
N ASP A 576 16.40 5.88 20.71
CA ASP A 576 15.06 5.40 20.42
C ASP A 576 14.56 5.78 19.02
N LEU A 577 14.90 6.97 18.53
CA LEU A 577 14.57 7.42 17.17
C LEU A 577 15.29 6.58 16.12
N LEU A 578 16.55 6.20 16.35
CA LEU A 578 17.24 5.22 15.50
C LEU A 578 16.57 3.84 15.57
N HIS A 579 16.01 3.42 16.71
CA HIS A 579 15.24 2.17 16.76
C HIS A 579 13.90 2.26 16.01
N PHE A 580 13.20 3.40 16.09
CA PHE A 580 11.95 3.67 15.38
C PHE A 580 12.14 3.81 13.86
N PHE A 581 13.27 4.39 13.43
CA PHE A 581 13.65 4.58 12.03
C PHE A 581 14.78 3.63 11.62
N PRO A 582 14.50 2.37 11.22
CA PRO A 582 15.53 1.36 10.95
C PRO A 582 16.46 1.74 9.79
N ARG A 583 16.00 2.56 8.82
CA ARG A 583 16.79 3.05 7.68
C ARG A 583 17.60 4.31 7.95
N ALA A 584 17.40 4.96 9.10
CA ALA A 584 18.33 5.99 9.56
C ALA A 584 19.66 5.34 9.94
N THR A 585 20.76 5.83 9.37
CA THR A 585 22.12 5.29 9.62
C THR A 585 22.82 6.01 10.77
N VAL A 586 22.52 7.29 10.94
CA VAL A 586 23.11 8.17 11.94
C VAL A 586 22.07 9.18 12.45
N ALA A 587 22.17 9.50 13.73
CA ALA A 587 21.50 10.63 14.37
C ALA A 587 22.57 11.56 14.96
N TYR A 588 22.31 12.86 15.00
CA TYR A 588 23.14 13.88 15.61
C TYR A 588 22.26 14.74 16.53
N THR A 589 22.79 15.18 17.67
CA THR A 589 22.06 16.11 18.55
C THR A 589 22.96 17.16 19.17
N GLN A 590 22.41 18.37 19.28
CA GLN A 590 23.02 19.52 19.95
C GLN A 590 21.92 20.41 20.53
N SER A 591 22.09 20.82 21.79
CA SER A 591 21.07 21.59 22.53
C SER A 591 19.71 20.87 22.53
N ASP A 592 18.76 21.41 21.79
CA ASP A 592 17.36 21.06 21.63
C ASP A 592 17.04 20.55 20.21
N GLU A 593 18.05 20.43 19.34
CA GLU A 593 17.91 19.93 17.97
C GLU A 593 18.38 18.46 17.85
N ILE A 594 17.66 17.67 17.05
CA ILE A 594 18.04 16.31 16.63
C ILE A 594 17.97 16.24 15.10
N THR A 595 19.01 15.73 14.45
CA THR A 595 19.07 15.48 13.00
C THR A 595 19.28 13.99 12.72
N LEU A 596 18.41 13.37 11.93
CA LEU A 596 18.56 11.98 11.44
C LEU A 596 18.78 11.98 9.92
N ILE A 597 19.70 11.14 9.45
CA ILE A 597 20.01 10.98 8.02
C ILE A 597 19.53 9.61 7.51
N PHE A 598 18.84 9.64 6.37
CA PHE A 598 18.30 8.49 5.65
C PHE A 598 18.91 8.45 4.23
N PRO A 599 20.04 7.74 4.02
CA PRO A 599 20.78 7.80 2.74
C PRO A 599 19.99 7.32 1.51
N GLU A 600 18.95 6.51 1.71
CA GLU A 600 18.17 5.85 0.64
C GLU A 600 16.65 6.11 0.78
N GLY A 601 16.25 7.20 1.45
CA GLY A 601 14.84 7.48 1.78
C GLY A 601 14.36 6.85 3.10
N VAL A 602 13.13 7.18 3.53
CA VAL A 602 12.60 6.72 4.83
C VAL A 602 11.96 5.34 4.72
N GLN A 603 11.23 5.10 3.63
CA GLN A 603 10.48 3.89 3.25
C GLN A 603 9.49 3.38 4.30
N ILE A 604 8.86 4.30 5.05
CA ILE A 604 7.70 3.99 5.91
C ILE A 604 6.56 5.00 5.66
N PHE A 605 5.35 4.63 6.07
CA PHE A 605 4.13 5.47 5.99
C PHE A 605 3.78 6.03 4.59
N ASN A 606 4.27 5.39 3.53
CA ASN A 606 4.17 5.83 2.13
C ASN A 606 4.79 7.22 1.88
N GLU A 607 5.89 7.55 2.59
CA GLU A 607 6.63 8.80 2.45
C GLU A 607 5.84 10.09 2.73
N ARG A 608 4.66 9.98 3.35
CA ARG A 608 3.76 11.11 3.60
C ARG A 608 4.30 12.06 4.66
N VAL A 609 4.65 13.28 4.25
CA VAL A 609 5.32 14.29 5.06
C VAL A 609 4.52 14.62 6.32
N GLN A 610 3.19 14.82 6.22
CA GLN A 610 2.37 15.13 7.41
C GLN A 610 2.45 14.02 8.46
N LYS A 611 2.34 12.75 8.02
CA LYS A 611 2.38 11.58 8.89
C LYS A 611 3.78 11.33 9.46
N LEU A 612 4.82 11.54 8.65
CA LEU A 612 6.20 11.46 9.07
C LEU A 612 6.54 12.53 10.12
N CYS A 613 6.24 13.81 9.87
CA CYS A 613 6.49 14.90 10.82
C CYS A 613 5.74 14.68 12.14
N SER A 614 4.42 14.47 12.09
CA SER A 614 3.59 14.33 13.30
C SER A 614 3.99 13.14 14.18
N LEU A 615 4.29 11.98 13.58
CA LEU A 615 4.73 10.81 14.34
C LEU A 615 6.16 10.97 14.89
N SER A 616 7.09 11.57 14.13
CA SER A 616 8.45 11.83 14.62
C SER A 616 8.47 12.81 15.80
N ALA A 617 7.75 13.94 15.67
CA ALA A 617 7.61 14.94 16.73
C ALA A 617 6.98 14.34 17.99
N SER A 618 5.86 13.63 17.84
CA SER A 618 5.14 12.99 18.95
C SER A 618 6.02 11.93 19.65
N TYR A 619 6.64 11.02 18.88
CA TYR A 619 7.50 9.99 19.44
C TYR A 619 8.72 10.58 20.15
N CYS A 620 9.40 11.56 19.54
CA CYS A 620 10.52 12.26 20.17
C CYS A 620 10.10 12.92 21.50
N SER A 621 8.98 13.64 21.51
CA SER A 621 8.43 14.31 22.70
C SER A 621 8.17 13.32 23.84
N VAL A 622 7.49 12.19 23.55
CA VAL A 622 7.18 11.15 24.55
C VAL A 622 8.45 10.51 25.10
N ARG A 623 9.42 10.17 24.23
CA ARG A 623 10.68 9.53 24.66
C ARG A 623 11.58 10.48 25.43
N PHE A 624 11.71 11.73 24.98
CA PHE A 624 12.49 12.76 25.69
C PHE A 624 11.97 13.01 27.11
N ASN A 625 10.66 13.25 27.28
CA ASN A 625 10.11 13.48 28.63
C ASN A 625 10.31 12.28 29.56
N LYS A 626 10.15 11.05 29.03
CA LYS A 626 10.42 9.82 29.79
C LYS A 626 11.88 9.77 30.27
N HIS A 627 12.83 9.96 29.35
CA HIS A 627 14.25 9.90 29.66
C HIS A 627 14.71 11.04 30.56
N LEU A 628 14.07 12.22 30.46
CA LEU A 628 14.36 13.35 31.34
C LEU A 628 13.92 13.08 32.77
N ALA A 629 12.75 12.46 32.98
CA ALA A 629 12.33 12.00 34.30
C ALA A 629 13.34 10.99 34.87
N GLU A 630 13.71 9.96 34.09
CA GLU A 630 14.72 8.99 34.51
C GLU A 630 16.10 9.61 34.78
N ALA A 631 16.47 10.68 34.06
CA ALA A 631 17.73 11.39 34.25
C ALA A 631 17.70 12.27 35.51
N LEU A 632 16.56 12.88 35.84
CA LEU A 632 16.36 13.65 37.07
C LEU A 632 16.37 12.76 38.31
N ASP A 633 15.76 11.57 38.24
CA ASP A 633 15.80 10.58 39.34
C ASP A 633 17.23 10.08 39.60
N LYS A 634 18.04 9.91 38.55
CA LYS A 634 19.45 9.48 38.64
C LYS A 634 20.41 10.61 39.03
N MET A 635 20.08 11.86 38.69
CA MET A 635 20.89 13.05 38.91
C MET A 635 20.01 14.17 39.53
N PRO A 636 19.67 14.07 40.83
CA PRO A 636 18.78 15.04 41.47
C PRO A 636 19.41 16.45 41.54
N GLU A 637 20.74 16.52 41.71
CA GLU A 637 21.47 17.78 41.82
C GLU A 637 22.10 18.25 40.49
N PRO A 638 22.14 19.57 40.22
CA PRO A 638 21.53 20.64 41.00
C PRO A 638 20.00 20.62 40.88
N ALA A 639 19.29 20.83 42.00
CA ALA A 639 17.84 20.84 42.02
C ALA A 639 17.22 21.79 40.96
N VAL A 640 16.22 21.29 40.23
CA VAL A 640 15.48 22.06 39.21
C VAL A 640 14.69 23.19 39.88
N LYS A 641 14.78 24.40 39.32
CA LYS A 641 14.22 25.62 39.91
C LYS A 641 12.70 25.66 39.75
N GLY A 642 11.97 25.69 40.87
CA GLY A 642 10.50 25.78 40.88
C GLY A 642 9.84 24.42 41.02
N ASN A 643 8.56 24.31 40.62
CA ASN A 643 7.83 23.05 40.74
C ASN A 643 8.15 22.12 39.56
N VAL A 644 8.91 21.05 39.84
CA VAL A 644 9.37 20.05 38.87
C VAL A 644 8.22 19.29 38.20
N GLU A 645 7.14 18.99 38.93
CA GLU A 645 5.94 18.31 38.42
C GLU A 645 5.25 19.11 37.31
N LYS A 646 5.41 20.44 37.29
CA LYS A 646 4.90 21.33 36.23
C LYS A 646 5.83 21.46 35.03
N VAL A 647 7.05 20.96 35.12
CA VAL A 647 8.08 20.98 34.06
C VAL A 647 8.21 19.61 33.38
N LEU A 648 7.96 18.52 34.10
CA LEU A 648 7.91 17.18 33.51
C LEU A 648 6.69 16.99 32.59
N GLY A 649 6.89 16.29 31.47
CA GLY A 649 5.82 15.90 30.55
C GLY A 649 5.38 16.95 29.52
N ILE A 650 5.85 18.20 29.62
CA ILE A 650 5.42 19.31 28.73
C ILE A 650 6.37 19.60 27.55
N ALA A 651 7.57 19.01 27.53
CA ALA A 651 8.53 19.26 26.46
C ALA A 651 8.04 18.63 25.14
N HIS A 652 8.09 19.38 24.04
CA HIS A 652 7.63 18.90 22.75
C HIS A 652 8.46 19.47 21.60
N PHE A 653 8.50 18.74 20.50
CA PHE A 653 9.35 19.02 19.35
C PHE A 653 8.52 19.37 18.11
N ASP A 654 9.06 20.22 17.24
CA ASP A 654 8.64 20.27 15.84
C ASP A 654 9.26 19.11 15.05
N ALA A 655 8.86 18.95 13.78
CA ALA A 655 9.51 18.01 12.88
C ALA A 655 9.49 18.51 11.44
N ARG A 656 10.62 18.35 10.76
CA ARG A 656 10.83 18.72 9.36
C ARG A 656 11.54 17.61 8.62
N PHE A 657 10.90 17.05 7.59
CA PHE A 657 11.56 16.21 6.60
C PHE A 657 11.86 17.02 5.34
N PHE A 658 13.06 16.85 4.77
CA PHE A 658 13.43 17.44 3.49
C PHE A 658 14.44 16.57 2.73
N PRO A 659 14.34 16.47 1.40
CA PRO A 659 15.34 15.80 0.57
C PRO A 659 16.58 16.66 0.37
N VAL A 660 17.71 16.01 0.12
CA VAL A 660 18.97 16.61 -0.36
C VAL A 660 19.48 15.82 -1.56
N PRO A 661 20.24 16.41 -2.50
CA PRO A 661 20.51 15.77 -3.80
C PRO A 661 21.52 14.60 -3.71
N SER A 662 22.31 14.52 -2.65
CA SER A 662 23.33 13.48 -2.47
C SER A 662 23.61 13.17 -0.99
N VAL A 663 24.22 12.02 -0.72
CA VAL A 663 24.65 11.63 0.64
C VAL A 663 25.79 12.55 1.12
N GLU A 664 26.55 13.13 0.20
CA GLU A 664 27.54 14.17 0.47
C GLU A 664 26.88 15.44 1.01
N GLU A 665 25.77 15.90 0.41
CA GLU A 665 25.02 17.04 0.96
C GLU A 665 24.37 16.74 2.32
N ALA A 666 23.94 15.49 2.54
CA ALA A 666 23.49 15.04 3.86
C ALA A 666 24.61 15.08 4.91
N LEU A 667 25.85 14.76 4.52
CA LEU A 667 27.04 14.87 5.36
C LEU A 667 27.45 16.33 5.58
N ASN A 668 27.41 17.18 4.55
CA ASN A 668 27.68 18.62 4.64
C ASN A 668 26.72 19.30 5.61
N ASN A 669 25.44 18.89 5.65
CA ASN A 669 24.49 19.32 6.66
C ASN A 669 24.96 19.00 8.08
N LEU A 670 25.35 17.74 8.35
CA LEU A 670 25.87 17.33 9.67
C LEU A 670 27.16 18.06 10.05
N ILE A 671 28.09 18.25 9.11
CA ILE A 671 29.34 18.98 9.34
C ILE A 671 29.04 20.43 9.73
N TRP A 672 28.14 21.10 9.02
CA TRP A 672 27.72 22.48 9.34
C TRP A 672 27.05 22.57 10.72
N ARG A 673 26.16 21.62 11.06
CA ARG A 673 25.55 21.54 12.41
C ARG A 673 26.63 21.41 13.49
N CYS A 674 27.54 20.45 13.34
CA CYS A 674 28.57 20.10 14.34
C CYS A 674 29.72 21.12 14.45
N ARG A 675 30.24 21.65 13.34
CA ARG A 675 31.46 22.48 13.32
C ARG A 675 31.18 23.98 13.31
N ASN A 676 29.98 24.41 12.88
CA ASN A 676 29.62 25.83 12.85
C ASN A 676 28.58 26.17 13.92
N ASP A 677 27.40 25.54 13.88
CA ASP A 677 26.28 25.97 14.72
C ASP A 677 26.41 25.52 16.18
N ALA A 678 26.79 24.27 16.43
CA ALA A 678 27.07 23.77 17.78
C ALA A 678 28.11 24.62 18.51
N VAL A 679 29.29 24.78 17.91
CA VAL A 679 30.41 25.55 18.47
C VAL A 679 30.01 27.01 18.71
N ARG A 680 29.34 27.66 17.75
CA ARG A 680 28.85 29.04 17.89
C ARG A 680 27.85 29.18 19.03
N ASN A 681 26.92 28.23 19.17
CA ASN A 681 25.93 28.22 20.25
C ASN A 681 26.58 27.99 21.61
N ALA A 682 27.53 27.04 21.70
CA ALA A 682 28.27 26.71 22.92
C ALA A 682 29.11 27.90 23.43
N VAL A 683 29.91 28.51 22.56
CA VAL A 683 30.70 29.71 22.87
C VAL A 683 29.78 30.84 23.31
N SER A 684 28.68 31.08 22.60
CA SER A 684 27.72 32.14 22.94
C SER A 684 27.00 31.88 24.28
N ALA A 685 26.64 30.63 24.57
CA ALA A 685 25.98 30.25 25.82
C ALA A 685 26.92 30.37 27.03
N PHE A 686 28.17 29.94 26.87
CA PHE A 686 29.18 30.02 27.93
C PHE A 686 29.66 31.47 28.17
N ALA A 687 29.93 32.25 27.12
CA ALA A 687 30.32 33.65 27.24
C ALA A 687 29.25 34.52 27.96
N ARG A 688 27.96 34.23 27.79
CA ARG A 688 26.86 34.88 28.54
C ARG A 688 26.89 34.67 30.06
N THR A 689 27.73 33.76 30.57
CA THR A 689 27.96 33.61 32.01
C THR A 689 28.99 34.59 32.57
N MET A 690 29.79 35.22 31.69
CA MET A 690 30.92 36.09 32.04
C MET A 690 30.76 37.53 31.52
N TYR A 691 29.91 37.73 30.51
CA TYR A 691 29.72 38.98 29.79
C TYR A 691 28.25 39.35 29.63
N SER A 692 27.96 40.65 29.65
CA SER A 692 26.65 41.18 29.29
C SER A 692 26.39 41.13 27.78
N THR A 693 25.12 41.18 27.40
CA THR A 693 24.70 41.26 25.99
C THR A 693 25.32 42.44 25.23
N LYS A 694 25.66 43.53 25.93
CA LYS A 694 26.28 44.72 25.33
C LYS A 694 27.74 44.48 24.95
N GLU A 695 28.51 43.78 25.79
CA GLU A 695 29.92 43.45 25.55
C GLU A 695 30.08 42.43 24.42
N MET A 696 29.13 41.49 24.32
CA MET A 696 29.10 40.47 23.26
C MET A 696 28.57 40.99 21.91
N ASN A 697 27.96 42.17 21.85
CA ASN A 697 27.26 42.61 20.65
C ASN A 697 28.25 42.88 19.49
N GLY A 698 27.95 42.32 18.31
CA GLY A 698 28.80 42.43 17.12
C GLY A 698 30.07 41.58 17.14
N LYS A 699 30.35 40.83 18.22
CA LYS A 699 31.53 39.97 18.35
C LYS A 699 31.38 38.66 17.57
N LYS A 700 32.46 38.21 16.94
CA LYS A 700 32.56 36.88 16.29
C LYS A 700 32.90 35.80 17.32
N THR A 701 32.59 34.54 17.00
CA THR A 701 32.88 33.37 17.86
C THR A 701 34.33 33.33 18.35
N ARG A 702 35.29 33.60 17.45
CA ARG A 702 36.72 33.63 17.77
C ARG A 702 37.08 34.77 18.75
N GLU A 703 36.55 35.96 18.51
CA GLU A 703 36.78 37.13 19.36
C GLU A 703 36.24 36.90 20.79
N LEU A 704 35.10 36.19 20.93
CA LEU A 704 34.57 35.80 22.24
C LEU A 704 35.48 34.80 22.97
N VAL A 705 36.11 33.86 22.27
CA VAL A 705 37.07 32.91 22.86
C VAL A 705 38.37 33.62 23.26
N GLU A 706 38.87 34.53 22.42
CA GLU A 706 40.03 35.37 22.72
C GLU A 706 39.75 36.26 23.95
N MET A 707 38.58 36.92 24.03
CA MET A 707 38.15 37.69 25.21
C MET A 707 38.07 36.83 26.48
N MET A 708 37.49 35.62 26.43
CA MET A 708 37.41 34.72 27.59
C MET A 708 38.80 34.34 28.13
N LEU A 709 39.76 34.11 27.23
CA LEU A 709 41.13 33.78 27.60
C LEU A 709 41.89 35.00 28.15
N GLU A 710 41.83 36.14 27.47
CA GLU A 710 42.61 37.34 27.83
C GLU A 710 42.05 38.09 29.05
N GLU A 711 40.73 38.26 29.15
CA GLU A 711 40.11 39.08 30.18
C GLU A 711 39.70 38.30 31.44
N LYS A 712 39.42 37.00 31.31
CA LYS A 712 38.98 36.13 32.44
C LYS A 712 39.95 35.01 32.76
N GLY A 713 40.98 34.76 31.94
CA GLY A 713 41.88 33.63 32.09
C GLY A 713 41.24 32.27 31.80
N VAL A 714 40.06 32.24 31.17
CA VAL A 714 39.31 30.99 30.95
C VAL A 714 39.53 30.47 29.53
N LYS A 715 40.17 29.30 29.45
CA LYS A 715 40.37 28.59 28.19
C LYS A 715 39.15 27.73 27.87
N PHE A 716 38.38 28.17 26.86
CA PHE A 716 37.04 27.64 26.55
C PHE A 716 37.01 26.10 26.37
N GLU A 717 37.97 25.55 25.64
CA GLU A 717 38.04 24.13 25.29
C GLU A 717 38.38 23.21 26.48
N GLU A 718 38.89 23.79 27.59
CA GLU A 718 39.18 23.08 28.84
C GLU A 718 38.07 23.28 29.87
N ALA A 719 37.35 24.40 29.80
CA ALA A 719 36.29 24.75 30.74
C ALA A 719 34.90 24.19 30.37
N VAL A 720 34.68 23.79 29.12
CA VAL A 720 33.39 23.30 28.61
C VAL A 720 33.48 21.84 28.16
N PRO A 721 32.56 20.94 28.57
CA PRO A 721 32.54 19.56 28.11
C PRO A 721 32.43 19.45 26.58
N LYS A 722 33.17 18.51 25.96
CA LYS A 722 33.17 18.33 24.50
C LYS A 722 31.78 18.15 23.89
N TRP A 723 30.90 17.42 24.57
CA TRP A 723 29.52 17.21 24.13
C TRP A 723 28.70 18.51 24.06
N ALA A 724 29.03 19.51 24.88
CA ALA A 724 28.40 20.82 24.85
C ALA A 724 28.98 21.71 23.74
N ILE A 725 30.22 21.46 23.30
CA ILE A 725 30.90 22.19 22.22
C ILE A 725 30.49 21.65 20.83
N GLU A 726 30.60 20.34 20.62
CA GLU A 726 30.47 19.70 19.29
C GLU A 726 29.13 18.96 19.10
N GLY A 727 28.31 18.84 20.14
CA GLY A 727 27.16 17.93 20.19
C GLY A 727 27.58 16.47 20.36
N CYS A 728 26.68 15.53 20.05
CA CYS A 728 26.97 14.09 20.03
C CYS A 728 26.43 13.43 18.76
N LEU A 729 27.20 12.47 18.23
CA LEU A 729 26.84 11.67 17.08
C LEU A 729 26.45 10.26 17.54
N LEU A 730 25.28 9.78 17.14
CA LEU A 730 24.85 8.41 17.39
C LEU A 730 24.85 7.63 16.08
N LYS A 731 25.71 6.61 16.00
CA LYS A 731 25.77 5.68 14.87
C LYS A 731 25.45 4.26 15.33
N ARG A 732 24.99 3.42 14.41
CA ARG A 732 24.82 1.99 14.70
C ARG A 732 26.18 1.29 14.72
N GLU A 733 26.47 0.53 15.76
CA GLU A 733 27.57 -0.44 15.77
C GLU A 733 27.05 -1.87 15.94
N GLN A 734 27.77 -2.84 15.41
CA GLN A 734 27.60 -4.24 15.78
C GLN A 734 28.50 -4.53 16.97
N HIS A 735 27.93 -5.08 18.04
CA HIS A 735 28.67 -5.61 19.17
C HIS A 735 28.44 -7.11 19.28
N GLU A 736 29.43 -7.80 19.84
CA GLU A 736 29.30 -9.20 20.22
C GLU A 736 28.40 -9.29 21.47
N HIS A 737 27.45 -10.20 21.45
CA HIS A 737 26.48 -10.44 22.49
C HIS A 737 26.34 -11.95 22.70
N GLU A 738 26.71 -12.40 23.90
CA GLU A 738 26.55 -13.77 24.35
C GLU A 738 25.08 -14.05 24.66
N GLY A 739 24.46 -14.88 23.82
CA GLY A 739 23.09 -15.34 24.00
C GLY A 739 23.05 -16.84 24.22
N VAL A 740 22.26 -17.30 25.17
CA VAL A 740 22.01 -18.73 25.35
C VAL A 740 21.16 -19.23 24.17
N ASN A 741 21.65 -20.21 23.42
CA ASN A 741 20.86 -20.85 22.37
C ASN A 741 19.79 -21.73 23.03
N PRO A 742 18.48 -21.44 22.87
CA PRO A 742 17.41 -22.12 23.59
C PRO A 742 17.20 -23.59 23.16
N ARG A 743 17.95 -24.10 22.17
CA ARG A 743 17.93 -25.51 21.76
C ARG A 743 19.10 -26.33 22.30
N THR A 744 20.24 -25.70 22.60
CA THR A 744 21.46 -26.40 23.07
C THR A 744 21.77 -26.09 24.54
N GLY A 745 21.27 -24.96 25.07
CA GLY A 745 21.66 -24.44 26.38
C GLY A 745 23.07 -23.84 26.41
N GLU A 746 23.79 -23.87 25.29
CA GLU A 746 25.15 -23.34 25.17
C GLU A 746 25.12 -21.81 24.99
N VAL A 747 26.13 -21.13 25.54
CA VAL A 747 26.36 -19.71 25.34
C VAL A 747 26.98 -19.51 23.96
N GLU A 748 26.23 -18.93 23.02
CA GLU A 748 26.69 -18.61 21.68
C GLU A 748 26.96 -17.10 21.54
N LYS A 749 28.11 -16.77 20.96
CA LYS A 749 28.45 -15.40 20.57
C LYS A 749 27.68 -15.02 19.31
N THR A 750 26.81 -14.02 19.42
CA THR A 750 26.02 -13.50 18.29
C THR A 750 26.25 -12.00 18.12
N PHE A 751 26.12 -11.47 16.91
CA PHE A 751 26.17 -10.03 16.71
C PHE A 751 24.80 -9.39 16.94
N ARG A 752 24.79 -8.23 17.61
CA ARG A 752 23.62 -7.38 17.82
C ARG A 752 23.95 -5.94 17.46
N THR A 753 23.01 -5.25 16.86
CA THR A 753 23.16 -3.82 16.56
C THR A 753 22.70 -3.00 17.75
N ARG A 754 23.53 -2.05 18.20
CA ARG A 754 23.16 -1.04 19.19
C ARG A 754 23.55 0.36 18.69
N PRO A 755 22.86 1.43 19.13
CA PRO A 755 23.38 2.78 19.02
C PRO A 755 24.67 2.89 19.85
N ARG A 756 25.69 3.51 19.28
CA ARG A 756 26.87 4.00 19.98
C ARG A 756 26.93 5.51 19.81
N VAL A 757 27.19 6.19 20.92
CA VAL A 757 27.51 7.62 20.97
C VAL A 757 29.00 7.80 20.68
N GLU A 758 29.32 8.80 19.88
CA GLU A 758 30.67 9.31 19.57
C GLU A 758 30.71 10.83 19.86
#